data_AF-A0A9D1MXE2-F1
#
_entry.id   AF-A0A9D1MXE2-F1
#
_cell.length_a   1.000
_cell.length_b   1.000
_cell.length_c   1.000
_cell.angle_alpha   90.00
_cell.angle_beta   90.00
_cell.angle_gamma   90.00
#
_symmetry.space_group_name_H-M   'P 1'
#
loop_
_entity.id
_entity.type
_entity.pdbx_description
1 polymer ?
#
loop_
_entity_poly.entity_id
_entity_poly.type
_entity_poly.pdbx_seq_one_letter_code
_entity_poly.pdbx_strand_id
1 'polypeptide(L)'
;MKTVSFLQKNLKWSAHKNFFDNLLAPAVEEKILVRQLQDLSERYFPRRKCVETAYTEFCLNRLFLKKARTPEQLWVTERLAGQWEKFCLIKEKLQGVLLPADEKSTRIEQIADVVCRCTQCTDKEFADFSAFDFEENEDKYLPFAMALAEINFFCAAAENIFENRLFAAEKLAKTFVSKPLKAPFMQGQLRHCGYCNGTLTANVDSLGNSAVKFGVAMHTSVGTEIYCGGRNVFDTFCKSRFGEKTADFLSETPDLAVRMQYFLQNNCEVRRYEVTNRGKKRTLTFDVTLKNTSAMTGQYFETEGALCLASEECYCAVAVVEDERKIKCPFEEGRLSFRRTVACGETICFAVVTAYANMPDLAESILKLDRYGETRCPVLCDRENAHVVRLDVPQPNCSRGCQSRALCAKGKLHFCFQLGDNDVATFADGEGNTATLIRGFAFGTGGEKIYRICAGKAANIQGNFLLEDGGLTHSGNGYVCRISHAHGKNYEITYSSPQKTLFYFPLEEKSRVSYKEGKFTVESPSRKFFLRFDGVESYTTNAVECNERRLRTKLSGNMRCGTCLAVCLRAAKKVTAEITSAEQTPAPQPMLRESLVSTYLNYHNNKNVFCISNFLKRADSLSLAAICFTNAQFVEKLLTEGIPCFFYDSNGAKTEYRDKMAFPLAAVYLASLGRCSEQWKSKAQSILLKDTFEGKALCIKALALKKAVKIKGFDKIACLREYDKAKEKILKDKLHCYAQAIGAIPMASPSKQRLKDLCRTYGVPQCWYYVSQLENLYGMSLAEGALKFSPRVSQDNVLEKLALWVDGKRIDASFTKANVQSMTLNGRQYFAPFRPQSLKGEVNTLEVKY
;
A
#
# COMPACT_ATOMS: atom_id res chain seq x y z
N MET A 1 -48.94 -1.30 -52.06
CA MET A 1 -50.11 -1.55 -51.16
C MET A 1 -50.72 -2.96 -51.26
N LYS A 2 -50.48 -3.77 -52.31
CA LYS A 2 -51.08 -5.13 -52.43
C LYS A 2 -50.42 -6.21 -51.54
N THR A 3 -49.12 -6.09 -51.22
CA THR A 3 -48.38 -7.08 -50.42
C THR A 3 -48.72 -7.02 -48.93
N VAL A 4 -48.90 -5.81 -48.37
CA VAL A 4 -49.28 -5.60 -46.97
C VAL A 4 -50.71 -6.06 -46.70
N SER A 5 -51.64 -5.83 -47.63
CA SER A 5 -53.02 -6.33 -47.49
C SER A 5 -53.13 -7.84 -47.72
N PHE A 6 -52.28 -8.41 -48.57
CA PHE A 6 -52.16 -9.86 -48.77
C PHE A 6 -51.59 -10.56 -47.53
N LEU A 7 -50.52 -10.02 -46.93
CA LEU A 7 -49.99 -10.50 -45.66
C LEU A 7 -51.03 -10.38 -44.54
N GLN A 8 -51.69 -9.22 -44.39
CA GLN A 8 -52.75 -9.04 -43.39
C GLN A 8 -53.96 -9.97 -43.60
N LYS A 9 -54.35 -10.28 -44.85
CA LYS A 9 -55.45 -11.22 -45.13
C LYS A 9 -55.05 -12.67 -44.86
N ASN A 10 -53.81 -13.07 -45.17
CA ASN A 10 -53.30 -14.41 -44.85
C ASN A 10 -53.04 -14.60 -43.34
N LEU A 11 -52.53 -13.57 -42.66
CA LEU A 11 -52.40 -13.51 -41.19
C LEU A 11 -53.75 -13.63 -40.45
N LYS A 12 -54.86 -13.22 -41.08
CA LYS A 12 -56.21 -13.34 -40.53
C LYS A 12 -56.77 -14.78 -40.58
N TRP A 13 -56.26 -15.66 -41.45
CA TRP A 13 -56.80 -17.01 -41.64
C TRP A 13 -56.35 -18.04 -40.60
N SER A 14 -55.39 -17.71 -39.73
CA SER A 14 -54.92 -18.55 -38.61
C SER A 14 -55.16 -17.93 -37.23
N ALA A 15 -56.00 -16.90 -37.14
CA ALA A 15 -56.23 -16.14 -35.92
C ALA A 15 -57.41 -16.70 -35.11
N HIS A 16 -57.11 -17.30 -33.94
CA HIS A 16 -57.89 -17.03 -32.71
C HIS A 16 -57.21 -17.47 -31.39
N LYS A 17 -56.00 -18.04 -31.41
CA LYS A 17 -55.25 -18.31 -30.17
C LYS A 17 -53.81 -17.84 -30.29
N ASN A 18 -53.33 -17.11 -29.30
CA ASN A 18 -51.89 -16.96 -29.09
C ASN A 18 -51.37 -18.32 -28.62
N PHE A 19 -50.58 -18.97 -29.46
CA PHE A 19 -50.09 -20.34 -29.23
C PHE A 19 -49.27 -20.47 -27.94
N PHE A 20 -48.76 -19.36 -27.40
CA PHE A 20 -47.86 -19.31 -26.26
C PHE A 20 -48.50 -18.75 -24.98
N ASP A 21 -49.82 -18.49 -24.94
CA ASP A 21 -50.49 -17.90 -23.77
C ASP A 21 -50.24 -18.70 -22.47
N ASN A 22 -50.05 -20.02 -22.57
CA ASN A 22 -49.76 -20.91 -21.44
C ASN A 22 -48.41 -20.59 -20.74
N LEU A 23 -47.48 -19.90 -21.42
CA LEU A 23 -46.21 -19.47 -20.82
C LEU A 23 -46.38 -18.31 -19.83
N LEU A 24 -47.50 -17.59 -19.90
CA LEU A 24 -47.84 -16.50 -18.97
C LEU A 24 -48.52 -16.97 -17.69
N ALA A 25 -48.46 -18.26 -17.34
CA ALA A 25 -48.99 -18.79 -16.09
C ALA A 25 -48.31 -18.17 -14.84
N PRO A 26 -48.90 -18.23 -13.64
CA PRO A 26 -48.22 -17.86 -12.40
C PRO A 26 -46.94 -18.70 -12.19
N ALA A 27 -45.89 -18.10 -11.63
CA ALA A 27 -44.71 -18.84 -11.20
C ALA A 27 -45.12 -19.86 -10.12
N VAL A 28 -44.59 -21.07 -10.22
CA VAL A 28 -44.88 -22.18 -9.30
C VAL A 28 -43.66 -22.47 -8.41
N GLU A 29 -43.89 -23.05 -7.24
CA GLU A 29 -42.82 -23.41 -6.30
C GLU A 29 -41.79 -24.37 -6.91
N GLU A 30 -40.53 -24.28 -6.48
CA GLU A 30 -39.40 -25.10 -6.97
C GLU A 30 -39.71 -26.60 -6.97
N LYS A 31 -40.40 -27.10 -5.93
CA LYS A 31 -40.83 -28.52 -5.84
C LYS A 31 -41.76 -28.94 -6.98
N ILE A 32 -42.60 -28.01 -7.48
CA ILE A 32 -43.50 -28.26 -8.60
C ILE A 32 -42.72 -28.29 -9.91
N LEU A 33 -41.72 -27.42 -10.07
CA LEU A 33 -40.82 -27.44 -11.23
C LEU A 33 -40.03 -28.75 -11.29
N VAL A 34 -39.39 -29.15 -10.19
CA VAL A 34 -38.62 -30.40 -10.11
C VAL A 34 -39.50 -31.61 -10.43
N ARG A 35 -40.70 -31.68 -9.85
CA ARG A 35 -41.66 -32.75 -10.13
C ARG A 35 -42.09 -32.79 -11.59
N GLN A 36 -42.39 -31.64 -12.20
CA GLN A 36 -42.75 -31.58 -13.63
C GLN A 36 -41.61 -31.96 -14.56
N LEU A 37 -40.36 -31.69 -14.17
CA LEU A 37 -39.18 -32.13 -14.90
C LEU A 37 -38.94 -33.65 -14.74
N GLN A 38 -39.14 -34.21 -13.54
CA GLN A 38 -39.10 -35.65 -13.29
C GLN A 38 -40.18 -36.41 -14.08
N ASP A 39 -41.44 -35.94 -14.04
CA ASP A 39 -42.54 -36.51 -14.81
C ASP A 39 -42.24 -36.48 -16.33
N LEU A 40 -41.48 -35.49 -16.78
CA LEU A 40 -41.07 -35.35 -18.18
C LEU A 40 -39.89 -36.25 -18.55
N SER A 41 -38.95 -36.51 -17.62
CA SER A 41 -37.81 -37.39 -17.88
C SER A 41 -38.22 -38.86 -18.00
N GLU A 42 -39.31 -39.25 -17.34
CA GLU A 42 -39.90 -40.59 -17.44
C GLU A 42 -40.76 -40.80 -18.70
N ARG A 43 -41.01 -39.74 -19.48
CA ARG A 43 -41.90 -39.79 -20.64
C ARG A 43 -41.19 -40.35 -21.88
N TYR A 44 -41.90 -41.20 -22.63
CA TYR A 44 -41.38 -41.83 -23.84
C TYR A 44 -41.56 -40.96 -25.09
N PHE A 45 -40.48 -40.79 -25.87
CA PHE A 45 -40.43 -39.95 -27.09
C PHE A 45 -40.08 -40.79 -28.34
N PRO A 46 -41.07 -41.47 -28.96
CA PRO A 46 -40.82 -42.48 -30.00
C PRO A 46 -40.48 -41.93 -31.39
N ARG A 47 -40.63 -40.63 -31.63
CA ARG A 47 -40.49 -40.03 -32.96
C ARG A 47 -39.30 -39.07 -32.99
N ARG A 48 -38.94 -38.63 -34.20
CA ARG A 48 -37.95 -37.57 -34.41
C ARG A 48 -38.57 -36.43 -35.19
N LYS A 49 -38.38 -35.20 -34.72
CA LYS A 49 -38.87 -33.97 -35.37
C LYS A 49 -37.86 -32.84 -35.24
N CYS A 50 -38.00 -31.84 -36.10
CA CYS A 50 -37.32 -30.56 -35.92
C CYS A 50 -38.03 -29.73 -34.85
N VAL A 51 -37.27 -28.85 -34.18
CA VAL A 51 -37.84 -27.81 -33.32
C VAL A 51 -38.70 -26.86 -34.15
N GLU A 52 -39.90 -26.57 -33.68
CA GLU A 52 -40.87 -25.75 -34.39
C GLU A 52 -40.55 -24.26 -34.21
N THR A 53 -40.16 -23.61 -35.31
CA THR A 53 -39.75 -22.19 -35.31
C THR A 53 -40.71 -21.28 -36.08
N ALA A 54 -41.62 -21.84 -36.88
CA ALA A 54 -42.48 -21.06 -37.76
C ALA A 54 -43.53 -20.25 -36.97
N TYR A 55 -44.04 -20.79 -35.85
CA TYR A 55 -44.98 -20.06 -35.00
C TYR A 55 -44.33 -18.86 -34.30
N THR A 56 -43.09 -19.01 -33.82
CA THR A 56 -42.33 -17.90 -33.22
C THR A 56 -42.06 -16.80 -34.24
N GLU A 57 -41.62 -17.18 -35.45
CA GLU A 57 -41.41 -16.26 -36.57
C GLU A 57 -42.69 -15.49 -36.93
N PHE A 58 -43.82 -16.20 -37.00
CA PHE A 58 -45.12 -15.61 -37.28
C PHE A 58 -45.54 -14.61 -36.19
N CYS A 59 -45.39 -14.95 -34.91
CA CYS A 59 -45.73 -14.07 -33.79
C CYS A 59 -44.87 -12.80 -33.77
N LEU A 60 -43.56 -12.94 -33.96
CA LEU A 60 -42.67 -11.79 -34.03
C LEU A 60 -42.98 -10.88 -35.23
N ASN A 61 -43.22 -11.45 -36.42
CA ASN A 61 -43.65 -10.70 -37.61
C ASN A 61 -44.96 -9.95 -37.36
N ARG A 62 -45.92 -10.61 -36.70
CA ARG A 62 -47.21 -10.02 -36.34
C ARG A 62 -47.03 -8.83 -35.39
N LEU A 63 -46.14 -8.95 -34.40
CA LEU A 63 -45.81 -7.85 -33.47
C LEU A 63 -45.14 -6.67 -34.20
N PHE A 64 -44.27 -6.93 -35.18
CA PHE A 64 -43.64 -5.89 -36.01
C PHE A 64 -44.65 -5.04 -36.79
N LEU A 65 -45.80 -5.61 -37.12
CA LEU A 65 -46.87 -4.92 -37.84
C LEU A 65 -47.81 -4.12 -36.93
N LYS A 66 -47.68 -4.23 -35.60
CA LYS A 66 -48.51 -3.48 -34.65
C LYS A 66 -47.96 -2.07 -34.44
N LYS A 67 -48.87 -1.09 -34.31
CA LYS A 67 -48.51 0.29 -33.96
C LYS A 67 -48.65 0.51 -32.47
N ALA A 68 -47.56 0.90 -31.80
CA ALA A 68 -47.58 1.26 -30.40
C ALA A 68 -48.32 2.59 -30.17
N ARG A 69 -49.16 2.62 -29.13
CA ARG A 69 -49.96 3.79 -28.73
C ARG A 69 -49.84 4.13 -27.25
N THR A 70 -49.40 3.18 -26.42
CA THR A 70 -49.13 3.40 -24.99
C THR A 70 -47.63 3.26 -24.70
N PRO A 71 -47.13 3.82 -23.58
CA PRO A 71 -45.74 3.68 -23.16
C PRO A 71 -45.26 2.22 -23.07
N GLU A 72 -46.13 1.31 -22.59
CA GLU A 72 -45.83 -0.11 -22.46
C GLU A 72 -45.69 -0.79 -23.83
N GLN A 73 -46.48 -0.36 -24.82
CA GLN A 73 -46.39 -0.86 -26.20
C GLN A 73 -45.16 -0.34 -26.93
N LEU A 74 -44.75 0.92 -26.66
CA LEU A 74 -43.52 1.50 -27.19
C LEU A 74 -42.31 0.71 -26.68
N TRP A 75 -42.29 0.42 -25.38
CA TRP A 75 -41.24 -0.38 -24.74
C TRP A 75 -41.09 -1.79 -25.32
N VAL A 76 -42.20 -2.44 -25.68
CA VAL A 76 -42.16 -3.74 -26.39
C VAL A 76 -41.56 -3.59 -27.79
N THR A 77 -41.92 -2.51 -28.51
CA THR A 77 -41.47 -2.25 -29.88
C THR A 77 -39.97 -2.00 -29.95
N GLU A 78 -39.42 -1.24 -28.99
CA GLU A 78 -37.97 -0.96 -28.88
C GLU A 78 -37.12 -2.23 -28.73
N ARG A 79 -37.69 -3.31 -28.19
CA ARG A 79 -36.96 -4.56 -27.91
C ARG A 79 -37.19 -5.65 -28.95
N LEU A 80 -38.15 -5.44 -29.84
CA LEU A 80 -38.55 -6.40 -30.84
C LEU A 80 -37.41 -6.71 -31.83
N ALA A 81 -36.59 -5.70 -32.17
CA ALA A 81 -35.43 -5.87 -33.04
C ALA A 81 -34.40 -6.85 -32.46
N GLY A 82 -34.06 -6.72 -31.17
CA GLY A 82 -33.12 -7.64 -30.52
C GLY A 82 -33.67 -9.06 -30.38
N GLN A 83 -34.98 -9.22 -30.17
CA GLN A 83 -35.61 -10.56 -30.15
C GLN A 83 -35.63 -11.19 -31.56
N TRP A 84 -35.76 -10.37 -32.61
CA TRP A 84 -35.70 -10.82 -33.99
C TRP A 84 -34.31 -11.32 -34.38
N GLU A 85 -33.27 -10.54 -34.07
CA GLU A 85 -31.87 -10.94 -34.31
C GLU A 85 -31.52 -12.23 -33.58
N LYS A 86 -31.93 -12.33 -32.30
CA LYS A 86 -31.75 -13.56 -31.50
C LYS A 86 -32.51 -14.75 -32.12
N PHE A 87 -33.74 -14.52 -32.60
CA PHE A 87 -34.53 -15.56 -33.26
C PHE A 87 -33.86 -16.06 -34.55
N CYS A 88 -33.35 -15.17 -35.41
CA CYS A 88 -32.66 -15.56 -36.65
C CYS A 88 -31.46 -16.48 -36.38
N LEU A 89 -30.64 -16.13 -35.38
CA LEU A 89 -29.51 -16.95 -34.96
C LEU A 89 -29.93 -18.32 -34.44
N ILE A 90 -30.96 -18.36 -33.58
CA ILE A 90 -31.48 -19.62 -33.03
C ILE A 90 -32.08 -20.50 -34.12
N LYS A 91 -32.86 -19.92 -35.04
CA LYS A 91 -33.48 -20.62 -36.16
C LYS A 91 -32.43 -21.28 -37.03
N GLU A 92 -31.33 -20.58 -37.35
CA GLU A 92 -30.21 -21.15 -38.12
C GLU A 92 -29.58 -22.35 -37.39
N LYS A 93 -29.41 -22.28 -36.06
CA LYS A 93 -28.80 -23.36 -35.26
C LYS A 93 -29.69 -24.58 -35.08
N LEU A 94 -31.02 -24.41 -35.14
CA LEU A 94 -32.00 -25.49 -34.98
C LEU A 94 -32.50 -26.04 -36.31
N GLN A 95 -32.19 -25.37 -37.43
CA GLN A 95 -32.68 -25.75 -38.75
C GLN A 95 -32.16 -27.13 -39.17
N GLY A 96 -33.07 -28.04 -39.50
CA GLY A 96 -32.76 -29.39 -39.98
C GLY A 96 -32.24 -30.36 -38.91
N VAL A 97 -32.23 -29.95 -37.63
CA VAL A 97 -31.84 -30.81 -36.51
C VAL A 97 -33.03 -31.68 -36.09
N LEU A 98 -32.90 -32.99 -36.23
CA LEU A 98 -33.92 -33.96 -35.79
C LEU A 98 -33.63 -34.42 -34.36
N LEU A 99 -34.60 -34.24 -33.46
CA LEU A 99 -34.47 -34.56 -32.03
C LEU A 99 -35.60 -35.47 -31.57
N PRO A 100 -35.40 -36.22 -30.46
CA PRO A 100 -36.45 -37.02 -29.82
C PRO A 100 -37.71 -36.18 -29.58
N ALA A 101 -38.84 -36.72 -30.00
CA ALA A 101 -40.12 -36.02 -30.00
C ALA A 101 -41.29 -36.97 -29.71
N ASP A 102 -42.36 -36.39 -29.17
CA ASP A 102 -43.66 -37.04 -29.10
C ASP A 102 -44.47 -36.68 -30.36
N GLU A 103 -45.78 -36.95 -30.34
CA GLU A 103 -46.63 -36.59 -31.48
C GLU A 103 -46.75 -35.08 -31.72
N LYS A 104 -46.38 -34.23 -30.75
CA LYS A 104 -46.61 -32.78 -30.75
C LYS A 104 -45.33 -31.96 -30.82
N SER A 105 -44.33 -32.18 -29.97
CA SER A 105 -43.09 -31.38 -29.91
C SER A 105 -41.87 -32.21 -29.52
N THR A 106 -40.68 -31.65 -29.69
CA THR A 106 -39.42 -32.26 -29.25
C THR A 106 -39.30 -32.23 -27.72
N ARG A 107 -38.53 -33.16 -27.14
CA ARG A 107 -38.31 -33.24 -25.70
C ARG A 107 -37.69 -31.96 -25.13
N ILE A 108 -36.69 -31.39 -25.81
CA ILE A 108 -36.03 -30.15 -25.38
C ILE A 108 -36.96 -28.92 -25.45
N GLU A 109 -37.93 -28.88 -26.37
CA GLU A 109 -38.97 -27.83 -26.39
C GLU A 109 -39.87 -27.94 -25.15
N GLN A 110 -40.28 -29.17 -24.78
CA GLN A 110 -41.11 -29.39 -23.60
C GLN A 110 -40.36 -29.03 -22.31
N ILE A 111 -39.07 -29.37 -22.20
CA ILE A 111 -38.22 -28.96 -21.07
C ILE A 111 -38.16 -27.43 -20.98
N ALA A 112 -37.86 -26.78 -22.10
CA ALA A 112 -37.70 -25.32 -22.15
C ALA A 112 -38.99 -24.57 -21.79
N ASP A 113 -40.14 -25.03 -22.29
CA ASP A 113 -41.44 -24.45 -21.98
C ASP A 113 -41.80 -24.63 -20.50
N VAL A 114 -41.53 -25.79 -19.90
CA VAL A 114 -41.77 -26.03 -18.46
C VAL A 114 -40.90 -25.08 -17.63
N VAL A 115 -39.61 -24.98 -17.92
CA VAL A 115 -38.70 -24.11 -17.18
C VAL A 115 -39.11 -22.64 -17.33
N CYS A 116 -39.38 -22.14 -18.54
CA CYS A 116 -39.77 -20.74 -18.69
C CYS A 116 -41.14 -20.46 -18.06
N ARG A 117 -42.12 -21.38 -18.17
CA ARG A 117 -43.43 -21.23 -17.52
C ARG A 117 -43.30 -21.12 -15.99
N CYS A 118 -42.51 -22.00 -15.38
CA CYS A 118 -42.38 -22.06 -13.92
C CYS A 118 -41.52 -20.92 -13.36
N THR A 119 -40.45 -20.56 -14.05
CA THR A 119 -39.50 -19.52 -13.62
C THR A 119 -39.86 -18.13 -14.12
N GLN A 120 -40.85 -18.01 -15.01
CA GLN A 120 -41.13 -16.79 -15.79
C GLN A 120 -39.88 -16.20 -16.43
N CYS A 121 -38.91 -17.07 -16.77
CA CYS A 121 -37.63 -16.69 -17.31
C CYS A 121 -36.77 -15.75 -16.40
N THR A 122 -37.04 -15.68 -15.08
CA THR A 122 -36.28 -14.84 -14.11
C THR A 122 -35.16 -15.56 -13.36
N ASP A 123 -35.27 -16.88 -13.10
CA ASP A 123 -34.30 -17.67 -12.33
C ASP A 123 -34.11 -19.06 -12.97
N LYS A 124 -33.28 -19.14 -14.02
CA LYS A 124 -33.13 -20.36 -14.86
C LYS A 124 -32.19 -21.43 -14.29
N GLU A 125 -31.54 -21.13 -13.17
CA GLU A 125 -30.49 -21.97 -12.60
C GLU A 125 -30.98 -22.94 -11.52
N PHE A 126 -32.28 -22.94 -11.24
CA PHE A 126 -32.93 -23.93 -10.37
C PHE A 126 -33.32 -25.22 -11.11
N ALA A 127 -33.18 -25.27 -12.44
CA ALA A 127 -33.49 -26.46 -13.21
C ALA A 127 -32.29 -27.42 -13.19
N ASP A 128 -32.30 -28.36 -12.24
CA ASP A 128 -31.36 -29.48 -12.26
C ASP A 128 -31.75 -30.45 -13.38
N PHE A 129 -30.94 -30.48 -14.44
CA PHE A 129 -31.17 -31.36 -15.59
C PHE A 129 -30.54 -32.74 -15.43
N SER A 130 -29.92 -33.05 -14.28
CA SER A 130 -29.28 -34.34 -14.02
C SER A 130 -30.23 -35.54 -14.04
N ALA A 131 -31.54 -35.29 -13.94
CA ALA A 131 -32.59 -36.32 -14.04
C ALA A 131 -32.90 -36.76 -15.48
N PHE A 132 -32.38 -36.07 -16.50
CA PHE A 132 -32.59 -36.42 -17.91
C PHE A 132 -31.37 -37.15 -18.47
N ASP A 133 -31.60 -38.35 -19.02
CA ASP A 133 -30.63 -39.02 -19.88
C ASP A 133 -30.79 -38.46 -21.30
N PHE A 134 -30.01 -37.42 -21.63
CA PHE A 134 -30.06 -36.76 -22.93
C PHE A 134 -29.53 -37.69 -24.03
N GLU A 135 -30.29 -37.84 -25.11
CA GLU A 135 -29.88 -38.64 -26.25
C GLU A 135 -29.19 -37.75 -27.29
N GLU A 136 -28.15 -38.29 -27.93
CA GLU A 136 -27.42 -37.64 -29.02
C GLU A 136 -26.81 -36.27 -28.68
N ASN A 137 -27.41 -35.19 -29.20
CA ASN A 137 -26.95 -33.80 -29.06
C ASN A 137 -28.02 -32.92 -28.38
N GLU A 138 -29.01 -33.51 -27.70
CA GLU A 138 -30.06 -32.72 -27.04
C GLU A 138 -29.50 -31.73 -26.02
N ASP A 139 -28.44 -32.11 -25.30
CA ASP A 139 -27.68 -31.26 -24.38
C ASP A 139 -27.11 -30.02 -25.09
N LYS A 140 -26.57 -30.20 -26.30
CA LYS A 140 -26.02 -29.15 -27.15
C LYS A 140 -27.09 -28.20 -27.67
N TYR A 141 -28.30 -28.71 -27.96
CA TYR A 141 -29.39 -27.91 -28.54
C TYR A 141 -30.38 -27.35 -27.51
N LEU A 142 -30.40 -27.88 -26.28
CA LEU A 142 -31.25 -27.42 -25.19
C LEU A 142 -31.07 -25.94 -24.86
N PRO A 143 -29.85 -25.35 -24.80
CA PRO A 143 -29.68 -23.91 -24.60
C PRO A 143 -30.37 -23.06 -25.66
N PHE A 144 -30.40 -23.53 -26.91
CA PHE A 144 -31.08 -22.84 -28.01
C PHE A 144 -32.60 -22.97 -27.90
N ALA A 145 -33.11 -24.13 -27.46
CA ALA A 145 -34.53 -24.31 -27.14
C ALA A 145 -34.98 -23.45 -25.95
N MET A 146 -34.16 -23.35 -24.89
CA MET A 146 -34.37 -22.43 -23.75
C MET A 146 -34.45 -20.97 -24.21
N ALA A 147 -33.53 -20.57 -25.09
CA ALA A 147 -33.50 -19.23 -25.65
C ALA A 147 -34.70 -18.97 -26.58
N LEU A 148 -35.22 -19.99 -27.28
CA LEU A 148 -36.43 -19.92 -28.09
C LEU A 148 -37.68 -19.77 -27.21
N ALA A 149 -37.78 -20.51 -26.10
CA ALA A 149 -38.89 -20.41 -25.15
C ALA A 149 -38.98 -19.02 -24.50
N GLU A 150 -37.84 -18.35 -24.26
CA GLU A 150 -37.81 -16.94 -23.82
C GLU A 150 -38.42 -15.99 -24.85
N ILE A 151 -38.11 -16.20 -26.13
CA ILE A 151 -38.68 -15.41 -27.24
C ILE A 151 -40.18 -15.67 -27.33
N ASN A 152 -40.61 -16.92 -27.15
CA ASN A 152 -42.03 -17.30 -27.11
C ASN A 152 -42.77 -16.63 -25.94
N PHE A 153 -42.16 -16.60 -24.75
CA PHE A 153 -42.68 -15.88 -23.59
C PHE A 153 -42.80 -14.37 -23.86
N PHE A 154 -41.75 -13.77 -24.45
CA PHE A 154 -41.77 -12.37 -24.87
C PHE A 154 -42.91 -12.11 -25.86
N CYS A 155 -43.08 -12.96 -26.88
CA CYS A 155 -44.16 -12.84 -27.86
C CYS A 155 -45.54 -12.90 -27.19
N ALA A 156 -45.71 -13.82 -26.23
CA ALA A 156 -46.97 -13.95 -25.50
C ALA A 156 -47.29 -12.70 -24.67
N ALA A 157 -46.31 -12.21 -23.92
CA ALA A 157 -46.46 -11.01 -23.10
C ALA A 157 -46.71 -9.77 -23.96
N ALA A 158 -45.95 -9.61 -25.04
CA ALA A 158 -46.09 -8.52 -26.00
C ALA A 158 -47.49 -8.47 -26.62
N GLU A 159 -48.01 -9.62 -27.11
CA GLU A 159 -49.37 -9.71 -27.65
C GLU A 159 -50.42 -9.24 -26.63
N ASN A 160 -50.32 -9.69 -25.38
CA ASN A 160 -51.24 -9.28 -24.30
C ASN A 160 -51.10 -7.77 -23.93
N ILE A 161 -49.90 -7.19 -24.00
CA ILE A 161 -49.67 -5.75 -23.79
C ILE A 161 -50.32 -4.92 -24.90
N PHE A 162 -50.22 -5.37 -26.16
CA PHE A 162 -50.91 -4.72 -27.28
C PHE A 162 -52.44 -4.88 -27.23
N GLU A 163 -52.94 -5.83 -26.44
CA GLU A 163 -54.37 -5.99 -26.08
C GLU A 163 -54.76 -5.23 -24.80
N ASN A 164 -53.87 -4.37 -24.27
CA ASN A 164 -54.06 -3.57 -23.05
C ASN A 164 -54.27 -4.39 -21.76
N ARG A 165 -53.71 -5.60 -21.68
CA ARG A 165 -53.77 -6.43 -20.48
C ARG A 165 -52.56 -6.13 -19.57
N LEU A 166 -52.76 -5.25 -18.58
CA LEU A 166 -51.70 -4.72 -17.71
C LEU A 166 -50.90 -5.76 -16.92
N PHE A 167 -51.50 -6.90 -16.54
CA PHE A 167 -50.77 -7.97 -15.83
C PHE A 167 -49.60 -8.54 -16.64
N ALA A 168 -49.68 -8.50 -17.97
CA ALA A 168 -48.62 -8.96 -18.86
C ALA A 168 -47.46 -7.95 -18.91
N ALA A 169 -47.73 -6.65 -18.77
CA ALA A 169 -46.70 -5.63 -18.62
C ALA A 169 -45.90 -5.82 -17.33
N GLU A 170 -46.55 -6.16 -16.22
CA GLU A 170 -45.87 -6.46 -14.95
C GLU A 170 -45.01 -7.72 -15.00
N LYS A 171 -45.49 -8.79 -15.66
CA LYS A 171 -44.72 -10.04 -15.84
C LYS A 171 -43.54 -9.86 -16.78
N LEU A 172 -43.73 -9.16 -17.89
CA LEU A 172 -42.64 -8.83 -18.81
C LEU A 172 -41.65 -7.89 -18.12
N ALA A 173 -42.11 -6.89 -17.37
CA ALA A 173 -41.24 -6.03 -16.58
C ALA A 173 -40.39 -6.85 -15.62
N LYS A 174 -40.92 -7.86 -14.91
CA LYS A 174 -40.13 -8.75 -14.01
C LYS A 174 -38.99 -9.50 -14.72
N THR A 175 -39.11 -9.82 -16.02
CA THR A 175 -38.03 -10.44 -16.82
C THR A 175 -36.93 -9.47 -17.23
N PHE A 176 -37.17 -8.17 -17.03
CA PHE A 176 -36.27 -7.08 -17.43
C PHE A 176 -36.03 -6.04 -16.33
N VAL A 177 -36.59 -6.27 -15.15
CA VAL A 177 -36.34 -5.53 -13.92
C VAL A 177 -35.18 -6.26 -13.27
N SER A 178 -34.00 -5.66 -13.37
CA SER A 178 -32.99 -5.81 -12.34
C SER A 178 -33.68 -5.46 -11.02
N LYS A 179 -33.96 -6.45 -10.18
CA LYS A 179 -34.20 -6.15 -8.77
C LYS A 179 -32.93 -5.42 -8.30
N PRO A 180 -33.04 -4.26 -7.64
CA PRO A 180 -31.87 -3.62 -7.05
C PRO A 180 -31.12 -4.64 -6.21
N LEU A 181 -29.81 -4.70 -6.40
CA LEU A 181 -28.93 -5.63 -5.68
C LEU A 181 -29.19 -5.50 -4.18
N LYS A 182 -29.60 -6.60 -3.54
CA LYS A 182 -29.77 -6.70 -2.09
C LYS A 182 -28.59 -7.50 -1.49
N ALA A 183 -27.79 -6.79 -0.66
CA ALA A 183 -26.73 -7.20 0.30
C ALA A 183 -25.45 -7.95 -0.20
N PRO A 184 -24.32 -7.95 0.56
CA PRO A 184 -23.74 -6.90 1.39
C PRO A 184 -22.52 -6.24 0.71
N PHE A 185 -22.39 -4.93 0.83
CA PHE A 185 -21.18 -4.21 0.41
C PHE A 185 -20.07 -4.39 1.44
N MET A 186 -18.85 -4.65 1.00
CA MET A 186 -17.69 -4.90 1.88
C MET A 186 -16.78 -3.65 1.98
N GLN A 187 -16.29 -3.35 3.18
CA GLN A 187 -15.54 -2.12 3.51
C GLN A 187 -14.03 -2.39 3.62
N GLY A 188 -13.19 -1.62 2.91
CA GLY A 188 -11.78 -1.42 3.28
C GLY A 188 -10.77 -2.55 2.99
N GLN A 189 -10.98 -3.40 1.98
CA GLN A 189 -9.96 -4.35 1.49
C GLN A 189 -9.70 -4.13 -0.01
N LEU A 190 -8.43 -3.94 -0.40
CA LEU A 190 -7.98 -3.92 -1.80
C LEU A 190 -8.24 -5.29 -2.42
N ARG A 191 -9.24 -5.35 -3.27
CA ARG A 191 -9.65 -6.54 -4.03
C ARG A 191 -9.69 -6.17 -5.49
N HIS A 192 -9.42 -7.12 -6.37
CA HIS A 192 -9.56 -6.89 -7.80
C HIS A 192 -10.23 -8.07 -8.49
N CYS A 193 -10.83 -7.79 -9.64
CA CYS A 193 -11.55 -8.76 -10.45
C CYS A 193 -11.31 -8.51 -11.94
N GLY A 194 -11.11 -9.59 -12.69
CA GLY A 194 -10.92 -9.55 -14.14
C GLY A 194 -12.24 -9.65 -14.89
N TYR A 195 -12.40 -8.81 -15.90
CA TYR A 195 -13.51 -8.79 -16.84
C TYR A 195 -12.96 -8.96 -18.26
N CYS A 196 -13.62 -9.76 -19.08
CA CYS A 196 -13.23 -9.98 -20.46
C CYS A 196 -14.48 -10.21 -21.32
N ASN A 197 -14.51 -9.64 -22.52
CA ASN A 197 -15.57 -9.88 -23.51
C ASN A 197 -15.03 -10.39 -24.86
N GLY A 198 -13.80 -10.91 -24.87
CA GLY A 198 -13.10 -11.40 -26.07
C GLY A 198 -12.38 -10.32 -26.88
N THR A 199 -12.78 -9.05 -26.77
CA THR A 199 -12.13 -7.92 -27.45
C THR A 199 -11.26 -7.11 -26.49
N LEU A 200 -11.80 -6.84 -25.30
CA LEU A 200 -11.16 -6.07 -24.24
C LEU A 200 -11.06 -6.94 -22.99
N THR A 201 -9.91 -6.90 -22.33
CA THR A 201 -9.74 -7.45 -20.98
C THR A 201 -9.45 -6.31 -20.02
N ALA A 202 -10.11 -6.28 -18.87
CA ALA A 202 -9.88 -5.27 -17.85
C ALA A 202 -9.80 -5.91 -16.47
N ASN A 203 -8.84 -5.47 -15.65
CA ASN A 203 -8.75 -5.83 -14.24
C ASN A 203 -9.15 -4.63 -13.41
N VAL A 204 -10.23 -4.74 -12.65
CA VAL A 204 -10.85 -3.64 -11.91
C VAL A 204 -10.61 -3.82 -10.42
N ASP A 205 -10.15 -2.76 -9.76
CA ASP A 205 -9.90 -2.77 -8.31
C ASP A 205 -11.12 -2.28 -7.50
N SER A 206 -11.06 -2.48 -6.18
CA SER A 206 -12.14 -2.14 -5.24
C SER A 206 -12.38 -0.65 -5.07
N LEU A 207 -11.54 0.19 -5.69
CA LEU A 207 -11.62 1.65 -5.68
C LEU A 207 -12.24 2.18 -6.99
N GLY A 208 -12.52 1.32 -7.96
CA GLY A 208 -13.10 1.67 -9.26
C GLY A 208 -12.07 2.00 -10.34
N ASN A 209 -10.78 1.75 -10.10
CA ASN A 209 -9.75 1.87 -11.14
C ASN A 209 -9.70 0.60 -11.98
N SER A 210 -9.30 0.71 -13.23
CA SER A 210 -9.09 -0.43 -14.12
C SER A 210 -7.73 -0.37 -14.81
N ALA A 211 -7.15 -1.56 -15.04
CA ALA A 211 -6.01 -1.78 -15.92
C ALA A 211 -6.50 -2.61 -17.10
N VAL A 212 -6.24 -2.14 -18.32
CA VAL A 212 -6.91 -2.64 -19.53
C VAL A 212 -5.92 -3.25 -20.51
N LYS A 213 -6.34 -4.25 -21.27
CA LYS A 213 -5.59 -4.86 -22.37
C LYS A 213 -6.50 -4.94 -23.61
N PHE A 214 -6.06 -4.33 -24.70
CA PHE A 214 -6.69 -4.37 -26.03
C PHE A 214 -5.63 -4.81 -27.04
N GLY A 215 -5.51 -6.11 -27.30
CA GLY A 215 -4.35 -6.71 -27.97
C GLY A 215 -3.08 -6.66 -27.09
N VAL A 216 -2.64 -5.45 -26.74
CA VAL A 216 -1.50 -5.11 -25.86
C VAL A 216 -1.98 -4.46 -24.55
N ALA A 217 -1.11 -4.44 -23.54
CA ALA A 217 -1.43 -3.83 -22.25
C ALA A 217 -1.50 -2.30 -22.39
N MET A 218 -2.61 -1.72 -21.97
CA MET A 218 -2.85 -0.28 -22.06
C MET A 218 -2.32 0.42 -20.82
N HIS A 219 -1.39 1.35 -21.01
CA HIS A 219 -0.88 2.23 -19.96
C HIS A 219 -1.77 3.47 -19.79
N THR A 220 -3.08 3.25 -19.64
CA THR A 220 -4.06 4.34 -19.50
C THR A 220 -4.89 4.15 -18.25
N SER A 221 -5.20 5.24 -17.55
CA SER A 221 -6.10 5.24 -16.40
C SER A 221 -7.17 6.32 -16.59
N VAL A 222 -8.42 5.97 -16.30
CA VAL A 222 -9.56 6.90 -16.33
C VAL A 222 -10.16 7.01 -14.93
N GLY A 223 -10.33 8.25 -14.46
CA GLY A 223 -10.91 8.54 -13.15
C GLY A 223 -11.88 9.71 -13.18
N THR A 224 -12.77 9.78 -12.18
CA THR A 224 -13.76 10.84 -12.03
C THR A 224 -13.65 11.49 -10.66
N GLU A 225 -13.47 12.81 -10.64
CA GLU A 225 -13.43 13.64 -9.45
C GLU A 225 -14.65 14.58 -9.44
N ILE A 226 -15.24 14.84 -8.28
CA ILE A 226 -16.36 15.76 -8.13
C ILE A 226 -15.96 16.85 -7.15
N TYR A 227 -16.19 18.10 -7.51
CA TYR A 227 -15.87 19.28 -6.71
C TYR A 227 -17.12 20.09 -6.38
N CYS A 228 -17.12 20.76 -5.24
CA CYS A 228 -18.13 21.74 -4.85
C CYS A 228 -17.42 22.98 -4.30
N GLY A 229 -17.61 24.13 -4.94
CA GLY A 229 -16.92 25.38 -4.55
C GLY A 229 -15.39 25.25 -4.56
N GLY A 230 -14.83 24.55 -5.55
CA GLY A 230 -13.39 24.29 -5.68
C GLY A 230 -12.83 23.21 -4.74
N ARG A 231 -13.65 22.58 -3.90
CA ARG A 231 -13.23 21.50 -2.99
C ARG A 231 -13.62 20.15 -3.56
N ASN A 232 -12.69 19.20 -3.61
CA ASN A 232 -12.99 17.83 -3.97
C ASN A 232 -13.92 17.19 -2.91
N VAL A 233 -15.13 16.81 -3.34
CA VAL A 233 -16.15 16.15 -2.53
C VAL A 233 -16.25 14.65 -2.82
N PHE A 234 -15.67 14.17 -3.93
CA PHE A 234 -15.55 12.75 -4.27
C PHE A 234 -14.39 12.49 -5.26
N ASP A 235 -13.62 11.43 -5.05
CA ASP A 235 -12.55 10.95 -5.96
C ASP A 235 -12.33 9.43 -5.94
N THR A 236 -13.02 8.69 -5.06
CA THR A 236 -12.83 7.24 -4.90
C THR A 236 -14.03 6.63 -4.18
N PHE A 237 -14.22 5.33 -4.42
CA PHE A 237 -15.24 4.53 -3.77
C PHE A 237 -14.77 3.92 -2.45
N CYS A 238 -15.72 3.73 -1.52
CA CYS A 238 -15.46 3.19 -0.17
C CYS A 238 -16.03 1.78 0.02
N LYS A 239 -16.92 1.38 -0.87
CA LYS A 239 -17.64 0.11 -0.89
C LYS A 239 -17.64 -0.41 -2.33
N SER A 240 -17.39 -1.70 -2.49
CA SER A 240 -17.39 -2.36 -3.81
C SER A 240 -17.96 -3.77 -3.74
N ARG A 241 -18.57 -4.18 -4.85
CA ARG A 241 -19.08 -5.52 -5.11
C ARG A 241 -18.66 -5.92 -6.53
N PHE A 242 -18.08 -7.11 -6.68
CA PHE A 242 -17.67 -7.65 -7.97
C PHE A 242 -18.60 -8.79 -8.35
N GLY A 243 -19.26 -8.63 -9.48
CA GLY A 243 -19.97 -9.72 -10.13
C GLY A 243 -19.20 -10.30 -11.31
N GLU A 244 -19.77 -11.31 -11.96
CA GLU A 244 -19.15 -11.99 -13.11
C GLU A 244 -18.97 -11.09 -14.33
N LYS A 245 -19.87 -10.11 -14.52
CA LYS A 245 -19.92 -9.28 -15.72
C LYS A 245 -19.86 -7.78 -15.44
N THR A 246 -20.11 -7.38 -14.20
CA THR A 246 -20.22 -6.01 -13.73
C THR A 246 -19.47 -5.83 -12.40
N ALA A 247 -19.07 -4.60 -12.11
CA ALA A 247 -18.61 -4.20 -10.78
C ALA A 247 -19.38 -2.96 -10.31
N ASP A 248 -19.85 -2.99 -9.07
CA ASP A 248 -20.61 -1.89 -8.47
C ASP A 248 -19.85 -1.25 -7.33
N PHE A 249 -19.91 0.06 -7.29
CA PHE A 249 -19.17 0.88 -6.37
C PHE A 249 -20.07 1.91 -5.69
N LEU A 250 -19.81 2.16 -4.42
CA LEU A 250 -20.59 3.09 -3.60
C LEU A 250 -19.68 3.91 -2.68
N SER A 251 -19.97 5.21 -2.62
CA SER A 251 -19.39 6.15 -1.66
C SER A 251 -20.49 7.03 -1.13
N GLU A 252 -20.68 7.04 0.20
CA GLU A 252 -21.73 7.82 0.85
C GLU A 252 -21.14 8.72 1.92
N THR A 253 -21.49 9.99 1.85
CA THR A 253 -21.27 10.99 2.89
C THR A 253 -22.63 11.56 3.31
N PRO A 254 -22.72 12.30 4.43
CA PRO A 254 -23.98 12.97 4.81
C PRO A 254 -24.53 13.92 3.73
N ASP A 255 -23.64 14.43 2.87
CA ASP A 255 -23.94 15.50 1.92
C ASP A 255 -24.07 15.02 0.46
N LEU A 256 -23.47 13.88 0.13
CA LEU A 256 -23.34 13.39 -1.24
C LEU A 256 -23.26 11.86 -1.23
N ALA A 257 -24.03 11.22 -2.09
CA ALA A 257 -23.90 9.80 -2.40
C ALA A 257 -23.51 9.63 -3.87
N VAL A 258 -22.50 8.82 -4.13
CA VAL A 258 -21.97 8.52 -5.46
C VAL A 258 -21.98 7.01 -5.65
N ARG A 259 -22.68 6.56 -6.67
CA ARG A 259 -22.68 5.18 -7.14
C ARG A 259 -22.04 5.12 -8.50
N MET A 260 -21.36 4.00 -8.77
CA MET A 260 -20.89 3.71 -10.11
C MET A 260 -21.03 2.24 -10.43
N GLN A 261 -21.54 1.97 -11.62
CA GLN A 261 -21.57 0.64 -12.21
C GLN A 261 -20.57 0.58 -13.37
N TYR A 262 -19.71 -0.43 -13.34
CA TYR A 262 -18.69 -0.72 -14.34
C TYR A 262 -19.06 -1.96 -15.13
N PHE A 263 -18.90 -1.93 -16.45
CA PHE A 263 -18.97 -3.11 -17.33
C PHE A 263 -18.20 -2.89 -18.64
N LEU A 264 -17.93 -3.98 -19.35
CA LEU A 264 -17.31 -3.96 -20.68
C LEU A 264 -18.36 -4.11 -21.78
N GLN A 265 -18.18 -3.39 -22.89
CA GLN A 265 -19.01 -3.51 -24.07
C GLN A 265 -18.16 -3.30 -25.33
N ASN A 266 -18.08 -4.32 -26.19
CA ASN A 266 -17.19 -4.30 -27.37
C ASN A 266 -15.75 -3.91 -26.99
N ASN A 267 -15.20 -2.88 -27.61
CA ASN A 267 -13.89 -2.31 -27.31
C ASN A 267 -13.93 -1.17 -26.27
N CYS A 268 -15.02 -1.07 -25.49
CA CYS A 268 -15.25 0.03 -24.56
C CYS A 268 -15.35 -0.42 -23.09
N GLU A 269 -14.83 0.42 -22.19
CA GLU A 269 -15.22 0.44 -20.79
C GLU A 269 -16.34 1.45 -20.57
N VAL A 270 -17.38 1.06 -19.83
CA VAL A 270 -18.48 1.95 -19.46
C VAL A 270 -18.54 2.08 -17.94
N ARG A 271 -18.45 3.33 -17.45
CA ARG A 271 -18.63 3.69 -16.03
C ARG A 271 -19.87 4.58 -15.89
N ARG A 272 -20.97 4.02 -15.38
CA ARG A 272 -22.22 4.76 -15.17
C ARG A 272 -22.29 5.29 -13.76
N TYR A 273 -22.43 6.61 -13.61
CA TYR A 273 -22.49 7.29 -12.32
C TYR A 273 -23.91 7.70 -11.98
N GLU A 274 -24.29 7.50 -10.71
CA GLU A 274 -25.44 8.18 -10.09
C GLU A 274 -24.93 9.02 -8.93
N VAL A 275 -25.21 10.32 -8.95
CA VAL A 275 -24.71 11.28 -7.96
C VAL A 275 -25.89 11.99 -7.32
N THR A 276 -26.23 11.59 -6.09
CA THR A 276 -27.33 12.17 -5.31
C THR A 276 -26.80 13.21 -4.34
N ASN A 277 -27.27 14.45 -4.45
CA ASN A 277 -27.01 15.49 -3.45
C ASN A 277 -27.93 15.28 -2.25
N ARG A 278 -27.39 15.04 -1.05
CA ARG A 278 -28.16 14.84 0.19
C ARG A 278 -28.20 16.05 1.11
N GLY A 279 -27.43 17.09 0.79
CA GLY A 279 -27.47 18.34 1.55
C GLY A 279 -28.02 19.50 0.73
N LYS A 280 -27.69 20.73 1.12
CA LYS A 280 -28.25 21.94 0.50
C LYS A 280 -27.96 22.02 -1.00
N LYS A 281 -28.77 22.82 -1.72
CA LYS A 281 -28.55 23.14 -3.13
C LYS A 281 -27.11 23.58 -3.36
N ARG A 282 -26.40 22.94 -4.28
CA ARG A 282 -24.99 23.20 -4.55
C ARG A 282 -24.64 22.97 -6.01
N THR A 283 -23.58 23.61 -6.48
CA THR A 283 -23.03 23.37 -7.81
C THR A 283 -21.89 22.36 -7.69
N LEU A 284 -22.04 21.25 -8.39
CA LEU A 284 -21.04 20.21 -8.52
C LEU A 284 -20.30 20.39 -9.86
N THR A 285 -18.97 20.34 -9.81
CA THR A 285 -18.10 20.22 -10.99
C THR A 285 -17.62 18.79 -11.06
N PHE A 286 -17.76 18.14 -12.22
CA PHE A 286 -17.34 16.78 -12.49
C PHE A 286 -16.14 16.85 -13.43
N ASP A 287 -15.01 16.31 -13.00
CA ASP A 287 -13.77 16.23 -13.77
C ASP A 287 -13.51 14.77 -14.09
N VAL A 288 -13.52 14.43 -15.38
CA VAL A 288 -13.12 13.11 -15.90
C VAL A 288 -11.71 13.24 -16.43
N THR A 289 -10.77 12.48 -15.87
CA THR A 289 -9.35 12.51 -16.26
C THR A 289 -8.94 11.23 -16.97
N LEU A 290 -8.30 11.38 -18.12
CA LEU A 290 -7.62 10.32 -18.86
C LEU A 290 -6.10 10.54 -18.72
N LYS A 291 -5.39 9.56 -18.18
CA LYS A 291 -3.95 9.66 -17.90
C LYS A 291 -3.17 8.57 -18.62
N ASN A 292 -2.08 8.94 -19.28
CA ASN A 292 -1.03 8.02 -19.69
C ASN A 292 -0.12 7.70 -18.49
N THR A 293 0.05 6.42 -18.18
CA THR A 293 0.90 5.91 -17.08
C THR A 293 2.26 5.39 -17.57
N SER A 294 2.52 5.43 -18.88
CA SER A 294 3.82 5.10 -19.49
C SER A 294 4.84 6.24 -19.32
N ALA A 295 6.13 5.88 -19.34
CA ALA A 295 7.24 6.84 -19.36
C ALA A 295 7.37 7.58 -20.72
N MET A 296 6.68 7.11 -21.76
CA MET A 296 6.68 7.73 -23.08
C MET A 296 5.58 8.79 -23.22
N THR A 297 5.89 9.87 -23.94
CA THR A 297 4.98 11.02 -24.13
C THR A 297 3.80 10.67 -25.02
N GLY A 298 2.65 10.37 -24.42
CA GLY A 298 1.37 10.32 -25.15
C GLY A 298 0.86 11.72 -25.45
N GLN A 299 0.23 11.91 -26.60
CA GLN A 299 -0.33 13.20 -27.02
C GLN A 299 -1.86 13.21 -26.83
N TYR A 300 -2.37 14.22 -26.13
CA TYR A 300 -3.81 14.44 -25.96
C TYR A 300 -4.34 15.35 -27.07
N PHE A 301 -5.54 15.04 -27.55
CA PHE A 301 -6.26 15.88 -28.51
C PHE A 301 -7.77 15.74 -28.29
N GLU A 302 -8.54 16.73 -28.74
CA GLU A 302 -10.01 16.70 -28.69
C GLU A 302 -10.57 16.43 -30.08
N THR A 303 -11.59 15.58 -30.19
CA THR A 303 -12.30 15.34 -31.45
C THR A 303 -13.75 14.98 -31.16
N GLU A 304 -14.70 15.65 -31.82
CA GLU A 304 -16.15 15.35 -31.74
C GLU A 304 -16.69 15.21 -30.30
N GLY A 305 -16.21 16.06 -29.37
CA GLY A 305 -16.61 16.07 -27.96
C GLY A 305 -15.97 14.98 -27.09
N ALA A 306 -15.00 14.23 -27.62
CA ALA A 306 -14.24 13.21 -26.89
C ALA A 306 -12.79 13.66 -26.65
N LEU A 307 -12.27 13.33 -25.47
CA LEU A 307 -10.86 13.44 -25.11
C LEU A 307 -10.11 12.21 -25.62
N CYS A 308 -9.19 12.41 -26.55
CA CYS A 308 -8.40 11.35 -27.16
C CYS A 308 -6.95 11.37 -26.65
N LEU A 309 -6.34 10.19 -26.58
CA LEU A 309 -4.93 9.97 -26.26
C LEU A 309 -4.32 9.06 -27.33
N ALA A 310 -3.28 9.54 -28.00
CA ALA A 310 -2.44 8.75 -28.90
C ALA A 310 -1.26 8.13 -28.14
N SER A 311 -1.07 6.82 -28.30
CA SER A 311 0.10 6.04 -27.86
C SER A 311 0.70 5.29 -29.07
N GLU A 312 1.96 4.86 -28.98
CA GLU A 312 2.69 4.22 -30.11
C GLU A 312 1.97 2.99 -30.69
N GLU A 313 1.19 2.26 -29.87
CA GLU A 313 0.56 0.99 -30.27
C GLU A 313 -0.99 1.02 -30.30
N CYS A 314 -1.65 2.02 -29.71
CA CYS A 314 -3.11 2.07 -29.61
C CYS A 314 -3.64 3.48 -29.27
N TYR A 315 -4.91 3.74 -29.62
CA TYR A 315 -5.60 4.99 -29.35
C TYR A 315 -6.73 4.77 -28.34
N CYS A 316 -6.94 5.78 -27.50
CA CYS A 316 -8.02 5.79 -26.52
C CYS A 316 -8.87 7.06 -26.68
N ALA A 317 -10.19 6.95 -26.62
CA ALA A 317 -11.11 8.08 -26.62
C ALA A 317 -12.09 8.00 -25.44
N VAL A 318 -12.20 9.08 -24.66
CA VAL A 318 -13.08 9.20 -23.51
C VAL A 318 -14.13 10.27 -23.77
N ALA A 319 -15.40 9.96 -23.52
CA ALA A 319 -16.49 10.92 -23.55
C ALA A 319 -17.39 10.81 -22.32
N VAL A 320 -18.04 11.92 -21.97
CA VAL A 320 -19.13 11.96 -20.99
C VAL A 320 -20.45 11.94 -21.76
N VAL A 321 -21.33 11.01 -21.41
CA VAL A 321 -22.65 10.84 -22.04
C VAL A 321 -23.74 11.06 -20.97
N GLU A 322 -24.67 11.95 -21.23
CA GLU A 322 -25.87 12.21 -20.39
C GLU A 322 -27.07 12.31 -21.33
N ASP A 323 -28.21 11.74 -20.95
CA ASP A 323 -29.42 11.69 -21.78
C ASP A 323 -29.14 11.27 -23.23
N GLU A 324 -28.36 10.19 -23.38
CA GLU A 324 -28.06 9.58 -24.69
C GLU A 324 -27.26 10.49 -25.65
N ARG A 325 -26.56 11.50 -25.10
CA ARG A 325 -25.75 12.43 -25.89
C ARG A 325 -24.42 12.76 -25.23
N LYS A 326 -23.38 12.89 -26.06
CA LYS A 326 -22.07 13.45 -25.69
C LYS A 326 -22.25 14.85 -25.14
N ILE A 327 -21.84 15.04 -23.89
CA ILE A 327 -21.73 16.37 -23.31
C ILE A 327 -20.44 16.99 -23.81
N LYS A 328 -20.54 18.15 -24.46
CA LYS A 328 -19.37 18.94 -24.79
C LYS A 328 -18.77 19.51 -23.50
N CYS A 329 -17.59 19.02 -23.14
CA CYS A 329 -16.86 19.47 -21.96
C CYS A 329 -15.63 20.28 -22.39
N PRO A 330 -15.31 21.42 -21.75
CA PRO A 330 -14.01 22.05 -21.92
C PRO A 330 -12.87 21.07 -21.65
N PHE A 331 -11.90 21.08 -22.56
CA PHE A 331 -10.68 20.28 -22.52
C PHE A 331 -9.52 21.08 -21.91
N GLU A 332 -8.83 20.45 -20.95
CA GLU A 332 -7.49 20.86 -20.49
C GLU A 332 -6.65 19.59 -20.39
N GLU A 333 -5.47 19.53 -21.02
CA GLU A 333 -4.55 18.38 -21.10
C GLU A 333 -4.90 17.16 -20.21
N GLY A 334 -5.61 16.17 -20.78
CA GLY A 334 -6.00 14.94 -20.08
C GLY A 334 -7.26 15.02 -19.20
N ARG A 335 -8.05 16.09 -19.30
CA ARG A 335 -9.26 16.32 -18.48
C ARG A 335 -10.45 16.86 -19.27
N LEU A 336 -11.63 16.33 -18.98
CA LEU A 336 -12.94 16.83 -19.37
C LEU A 336 -13.70 17.32 -18.13
N SER A 337 -14.18 18.55 -18.13
CA SER A 337 -14.89 19.13 -16.97
C SER A 337 -16.30 19.59 -17.31
N PHE A 338 -17.31 19.25 -16.50
CA PHE A 338 -18.67 19.80 -16.64
C PHE A 338 -19.28 20.16 -15.28
N ARG A 339 -20.30 21.02 -15.26
CA ARG A 339 -20.94 21.51 -14.02
C ARG A 339 -22.44 21.27 -14.03
N ARG A 340 -22.99 20.93 -12.86
CA ARG A 340 -24.44 20.83 -12.63
C ARG A 340 -24.81 21.47 -11.31
N THR A 341 -25.93 22.18 -11.28
CA THR A 341 -26.52 22.69 -10.04
C THR A 341 -27.57 21.72 -9.58
N VAL A 342 -27.46 21.23 -8.35
CA VAL A 342 -28.21 20.07 -7.84
C VAL A 342 -28.93 20.48 -6.57
N ALA A 343 -30.25 20.35 -6.54
CA ALA A 343 -31.07 20.55 -5.36
C ALA A 343 -30.85 19.43 -4.32
N CYS A 344 -31.37 19.63 -3.10
CA CYS A 344 -31.35 18.58 -2.08
C CYS A 344 -32.26 17.42 -2.51
N GLY A 345 -31.77 16.19 -2.45
CA GLY A 345 -32.46 14.98 -2.87
C GLY A 345 -32.38 14.68 -4.37
N GLU A 346 -31.92 15.62 -5.19
CA GLU A 346 -31.81 15.44 -6.63
C GLU A 346 -30.60 14.56 -7.00
N THR A 347 -30.77 13.75 -8.03
CA THR A 347 -29.76 12.81 -8.54
C THR A 347 -29.41 13.13 -9.99
N ILE A 348 -28.13 13.17 -10.28
CA ILE A 348 -27.60 13.29 -11.65
C ILE A 348 -27.11 11.93 -12.10
N CYS A 349 -27.44 11.56 -13.33
CA CYS A 349 -27.00 10.32 -13.95
C CYS A 349 -26.20 10.63 -15.21
N PHE A 350 -25.00 10.07 -15.34
CA PHE A 350 -24.19 10.19 -16.56
C PHE A 350 -23.29 8.97 -16.71
N ALA A 351 -22.78 8.73 -17.92
CA ALA A 351 -21.82 7.69 -18.21
C ALA A 351 -20.48 8.29 -18.66
N VAL A 352 -19.39 7.68 -18.23
CA VAL A 352 -18.06 7.88 -18.79
C VAL A 352 -17.75 6.66 -19.65
N VAL A 353 -17.65 6.87 -20.95
CA VAL A 353 -17.38 5.83 -21.94
C VAL A 353 -15.95 6.00 -22.43
N THR A 354 -15.16 4.92 -22.36
CA THR A 354 -13.77 4.88 -22.82
C THR A 354 -13.63 3.83 -23.90
N ALA A 355 -13.36 4.22 -25.14
CA ALA A 355 -13.15 3.32 -26.27
C ALA A 355 -11.66 3.13 -26.57
N TYR A 356 -11.26 1.89 -26.87
CA TYR A 356 -9.90 1.52 -27.27
C TYR A 356 -9.88 1.04 -28.71
N ALA A 357 -9.01 1.59 -29.55
CA ALA A 357 -9.02 1.29 -30.98
C ALA A 357 -7.63 1.41 -31.61
N ASN A 358 -7.44 0.75 -32.76
CA ASN A 358 -6.32 1.04 -33.64
C ASN A 358 -6.60 2.33 -34.43
N MET A 359 -5.56 2.94 -35.02
CA MET A 359 -5.66 4.25 -35.72
C MET A 359 -6.84 4.34 -36.72
N PRO A 360 -7.12 3.33 -37.57
CA PRO A 360 -8.20 3.41 -38.55
C PRO A 360 -9.60 3.39 -37.92
N ASP A 361 -9.77 2.72 -36.78
CA ASP A 361 -11.07 2.43 -36.17
C ASP A 361 -11.47 3.46 -35.10
N LEU A 362 -10.55 4.39 -34.76
CA LEU A 362 -10.78 5.40 -33.73
C LEU A 362 -11.88 6.38 -34.13
N ALA A 363 -11.91 6.84 -35.38
CA ALA A 363 -12.91 7.77 -35.86
C ALA A 363 -14.33 7.19 -35.77
N GLU A 364 -14.50 5.92 -36.16
CA GLU A 364 -15.77 5.22 -36.04
C GLU A 364 -16.16 4.98 -34.57
N SER A 365 -15.19 4.68 -33.71
CA SER A 365 -15.40 4.53 -32.27
C SER A 365 -15.88 5.84 -31.64
N ILE A 366 -15.28 6.99 -31.98
CA ILE A 366 -15.65 8.33 -31.49
C ILE A 366 -17.09 8.71 -31.89
N LEU A 367 -17.51 8.35 -33.10
CA LEU A 367 -18.88 8.59 -33.58
C LEU A 367 -19.91 7.72 -32.84
N LYS A 368 -19.50 6.56 -32.32
CA LYS A 368 -20.36 5.60 -31.62
C LYS A 368 -20.34 5.73 -30.10
N LEU A 369 -19.52 6.61 -29.52
CA LEU A 369 -19.41 6.79 -28.06
C LEU A 369 -20.77 7.05 -27.38
N ASP A 370 -21.65 7.81 -28.03
CA ASP A 370 -23.01 8.09 -27.53
C ASP A 370 -23.86 6.82 -27.43
N ARG A 371 -23.80 5.99 -28.49
CA ARG A 371 -24.52 4.72 -28.57
C ARG A 371 -24.04 3.72 -27.53
N TYR A 372 -22.76 3.75 -27.16
CA TYR A 372 -22.23 2.93 -26.08
C TYR A 372 -22.67 3.43 -24.71
N GLY A 373 -22.86 4.75 -24.54
CA GLY A 373 -23.44 5.35 -23.35
C GLY A 373 -24.94 5.06 -23.19
N GLU A 374 -25.69 5.00 -24.30
CA GLU A 374 -27.10 4.59 -24.37
C GLU A 374 -27.33 3.15 -23.87
N THR A 375 -26.44 2.22 -24.21
CA THR A 375 -26.63 0.80 -23.94
C THR A 375 -26.77 0.49 -22.46
N ARG A 376 -28.00 0.15 -22.03
CA ARG A 376 -28.26 -0.39 -20.68
C ARG A 376 -27.30 -1.55 -20.42
N CYS A 377 -26.73 -1.60 -19.20
CA CYS A 377 -25.87 -2.71 -18.78
C CYS A 377 -26.53 -4.02 -19.23
N PRO A 378 -25.82 -4.90 -19.98
CA PRO A 378 -26.43 -6.11 -20.54
C PRO A 378 -26.80 -7.13 -19.45
N VAL A 379 -26.49 -6.83 -18.18
CA VAL A 379 -26.60 -7.73 -17.04
C VAL A 379 -27.35 -7.01 -15.92
N LEU A 380 -28.61 -7.40 -15.75
CA LEU A 380 -29.53 -6.82 -14.78
C LEU A 380 -29.34 -7.39 -13.36
N CYS A 381 -28.92 -8.65 -13.28
CA CYS A 381 -28.56 -9.33 -12.04
C CYS A 381 -27.23 -10.02 -12.25
N ASP A 382 -26.23 -9.64 -11.46
CA ASP A 382 -24.90 -10.23 -11.53
C ASP A 382 -24.61 -11.06 -10.28
N ARG A 383 -24.14 -12.27 -10.52
CA ARG A 383 -23.76 -13.22 -9.47
C ARG A 383 -22.45 -12.79 -8.87
N GLU A 384 -22.23 -13.11 -7.60
CA GLU A 384 -20.95 -12.78 -6.97
C GLU A 384 -19.83 -13.53 -7.68
N ASN A 385 -18.78 -12.80 -8.05
CA ASN A 385 -17.68 -13.41 -8.79
C ASN A 385 -16.89 -14.36 -7.88
N ALA A 386 -16.82 -15.63 -8.26
CA ALA A 386 -16.06 -16.64 -7.50
C ALA A 386 -14.54 -16.38 -7.50
N HIS A 387 -14.03 -15.54 -8.41
CA HIS A 387 -12.61 -15.29 -8.65
C HIS A 387 -12.16 -13.91 -8.16
N VAL A 388 -12.78 -13.36 -7.11
CA VAL A 388 -12.28 -12.14 -6.46
C VAL A 388 -10.96 -12.44 -5.74
N VAL A 389 -9.88 -11.85 -6.26
CA VAL A 389 -8.56 -11.97 -5.66
C VAL A 389 -8.43 -10.94 -4.53
N ARG A 390 -8.09 -11.42 -3.33
CA ARG A 390 -7.67 -10.58 -2.21
C ARG A 390 -6.16 -10.45 -2.27
N LEU A 391 -5.66 -9.22 -2.36
CA LEU A 391 -4.25 -8.97 -2.17
C LEU A 391 -3.96 -9.00 -0.67
N ASP A 392 -3.20 -10.00 -0.22
CA ASP A 392 -2.57 -10.01 1.12
C ASP A 392 -1.38 -9.02 1.20
N VAL A 393 -1.05 -8.39 0.08
CA VAL A 393 0.03 -7.40 -0.01
C VAL A 393 -0.54 -6.01 0.25
N PRO A 394 -0.02 -5.26 1.25
CA PRO A 394 -0.28 -3.84 1.36
C PRO A 394 0.49 -3.14 0.24
N GLN A 395 -0.05 -3.11 -0.97
CA GLN A 395 0.34 -2.06 -1.90
C GLN A 395 -0.13 -0.72 -1.32
N PRO A 396 0.64 0.37 -1.49
CA PRO A 396 0.30 1.67 -0.92
C PRO A 396 -1.12 2.00 -1.39
N ASN A 397 -2.04 2.18 -0.45
CA ASN A 397 -3.44 2.54 -0.72
C ASN A 397 -3.59 4.01 -1.17
N CYS A 398 -2.61 4.49 -1.93
CA CYS A 398 -2.72 5.62 -2.81
C CYS A 398 -2.48 5.08 -4.23
N SER A 399 -3.35 5.40 -5.17
CA SER A 399 -3.12 5.22 -6.62
C SER A 399 -1.89 5.97 -7.16
N ARG A 400 -1.01 6.47 -6.27
CA ARG A 400 0.29 7.06 -6.57
C ARG A 400 1.30 6.53 -5.56
N GLY A 401 2.05 5.50 -5.92
CA GLY A 401 3.47 5.52 -5.57
C GLY A 401 4.01 6.90 -5.96
N CYS A 402 4.82 7.51 -5.08
CA CYS A 402 5.36 8.86 -5.20
C CYS A 402 5.66 9.26 -6.67
N GLN A 403 4.71 9.93 -7.32
CA GLN A 403 4.90 10.59 -8.61
C GLN A 403 4.28 11.98 -8.56
N SER A 404 5.10 12.93 -8.98
CA SER A 404 4.95 14.38 -8.83
C SER A 404 3.89 15.01 -9.76
N ARG A 405 3.42 16.20 -9.33
CA ARG A 405 2.72 17.30 -10.06
C ARG A 405 1.20 17.11 -10.32
N ALA A 406 0.37 18.16 -10.42
CA ALA A 406 0.52 19.62 -10.27
C ALA A 406 -0.46 20.15 -9.20
N LEU A 407 -0.07 21.18 -8.46
CA LEU A 407 -0.79 21.77 -7.33
C LEU A 407 -1.57 23.00 -7.76
N CYS A 408 -2.87 23.06 -7.45
CA CYS A 408 -3.57 24.34 -7.35
C CYS A 408 -4.80 24.24 -6.43
N ALA A 409 -4.69 24.84 -5.24
CA ALA A 409 -5.72 25.69 -4.62
C ALA A 409 -5.17 26.26 -3.30
N LYS A 410 -4.99 27.59 -3.27
CA LYS A 410 -4.55 28.37 -2.11
C LYS A 410 -5.47 28.18 -0.89
N GLY A 411 -4.89 28.13 0.32
CA GLY A 411 -5.55 28.65 1.53
C GLY A 411 -5.66 27.75 2.77
N LYS A 412 -4.87 26.68 2.94
CA LYS A 412 -4.85 25.92 4.22
C LYS A 412 -3.44 25.47 4.60
N LEU A 413 -3.06 25.69 5.85
CA LEU A 413 -1.79 25.23 6.43
C LEU A 413 -1.93 23.77 6.88
N HIS A 414 -1.07 22.89 6.36
CA HIS A 414 -1.12 21.44 6.60
C HIS A 414 0.25 20.94 7.06
N PHE A 415 0.32 20.19 8.18
CA PHE A 415 1.56 19.57 8.64
C PHE A 415 1.46 18.05 8.48
N CYS A 416 2.37 17.44 7.71
CA CYS A 416 2.52 15.99 7.55
C CYS A 416 3.75 15.50 8.35
N PHE A 417 3.76 14.24 8.76
CA PHE A 417 4.79 13.66 9.61
C PHE A 417 4.84 12.16 9.41
N GLN A 418 5.94 11.54 8.99
CA GLN A 418 5.99 10.09 9.04
C GLN A 418 6.37 9.61 10.45
N LEU A 419 5.45 8.97 11.18
CA LEU A 419 5.72 8.12 12.34
C LEU A 419 6.42 6.85 11.88
N GLY A 420 7.68 7.07 11.50
CA GLY A 420 8.75 6.10 11.57
C GLY A 420 9.58 6.32 12.80
N ASP A 421 9.81 7.57 13.20
CA ASP A 421 10.51 7.87 14.44
C ASP A 421 10.17 9.26 14.95
N ASN A 422 10.51 9.50 16.21
CA ASN A 422 10.66 10.82 16.83
C ASN A 422 11.60 11.77 16.08
N ASP A 423 12.02 11.46 14.85
CA ASP A 423 13.13 12.08 14.15
C ASP A 423 12.84 12.39 12.67
N VAL A 424 11.72 11.96 12.05
CA VAL A 424 11.30 12.37 10.68
C VAL A 424 10.07 13.30 10.68
N ALA A 425 9.96 14.36 9.88
CA ALA A 425 8.82 15.30 9.85
C ALA A 425 8.58 15.85 8.44
N THR A 426 7.40 15.70 7.82
CA THR A 426 7.17 16.13 6.42
C THR A 426 6.33 17.41 6.35
N PHE A 427 6.97 18.56 6.23
CA PHE A 427 6.28 19.85 6.13
C PHE A 427 5.67 20.01 4.76
N ALA A 428 4.39 20.39 4.66
CA ALA A 428 3.81 20.88 3.42
C ALA A 428 3.55 22.38 3.57
N ASP A 429 4.10 23.21 2.70
CA ASP A 429 3.72 24.63 2.68
C ASP A 429 2.30 24.82 2.11
N GLY A 430 1.82 26.07 2.10
CA GLY A 430 0.50 26.43 1.56
C GLY A 430 0.33 26.21 0.05
N GLU A 431 1.40 25.78 -0.63
CA GLU A 431 1.42 25.41 -2.05
C GLU A 431 1.52 23.89 -2.24
N GLY A 432 1.67 23.10 -1.16
CA GLY A 432 1.78 21.64 -1.19
C GLY A 432 3.20 21.12 -1.42
N ASN A 433 4.22 21.96 -1.26
CA ASN A 433 5.62 21.52 -1.34
C ASN A 433 6.00 20.77 -0.08
N THR A 434 6.27 19.47 -0.20
CA THR A 434 6.65 18.60 0.91
C THR A 434 8.16 18.60 1.18
N ALA A 435 8.57 18.96 2.39
CA ALA A 435 9.94 18.92 2.89
C ALA A 435 10.04 17.99 4.11
N THR A 436 10.70 16.84 3.96
CA THR A 436 10.91 15.86 5.03
C THR A 436 12.18 16.18 5.83
N LEU A 437 12.02 16.45 7.12
CA LEU A 437 13.03 16.82 8.10
C LEU A 437 13.33 15.64 9.03
N ILE A 438 14.50 15.06 8.82
CA ILE A 438 15.13 14.05 9.68
C ILE A 438 15.92 14.79 10.77
N ARG A 439 16.04 14.29 12.01
CA ARG A 439 17.09 14.77 12.94
C ARG A 439 18.44 14.55 12.28
N GLY A 440 19.00 15.63 11.77
CA GLY A 440 20.40 15.78 11.42
C GLY A 440 20.75 15.30 10.02
N PHE A 441 21.03 16.27 9.14
CA PHE A 441 22.05 16.20 8.09
C PHE A 441 22.39 14.81 7.52
N ALA A 442 22.11 14.59 6.23
CA ALA A 442 22.97 13.68 5.50
C ALA A 442 24.32 14.39 5.35
N PHE A 443 25.30 14.02 6.18
CA PHE A 443 26.68 14.42 5.98
C PHE A 443 27.16 13.80 4.67
N GLY A 444 27.06 14.55 3.57
CA GLY A 444 28.00 14.41 2.47
C GLY A 444 29.41 14.65 3.01
N THR A 445 30.41 14.18 2.29
CA THR A 445 31.84 14.23 2.65
C THR A 445 32.41 15.64 2.91
N GLY A 446 31.61 16.71 2.96
CA GLY A 446 32.05 18.11 3.08
C GLY A 446 31.10 19.13 3.74
N GLY A 447 30.14 18.77 4.60
CA GLY A 447 29.43 19.76 5.45
C GLY A 447 27.93 20.02 5.19
N GLU A 448 27.38 20.88 6.05
CA GLU A 448 25.98 21.21 6.39
C GLU A 448 25.00 21.36 5.20
N LYS A 449 24.28 20.29 4.85
CA LYS A 449 23.13 20.32 3.91
C LYS A 449 21.97 19.48 4.46
N ILE A 450 20.73 19.95 4.30
CA ILE A 450 19.51 19.24 4.72
C ILE A 450 18.99 18.44 3.52
N TYR A 451 18.70 17.16 3.73
CA TYR A 451 18.20 16.27 2.67
C TYR A 451 16.89 15.62 3.11
N ARG A 452 15.90 15.57 2.21
CA ARG A 452 14.72 14.71 2.34
C ARG A 452 15.03 13.32 1.80
N ILE A 453 14.51 12.28 2.43
CA ILE A 453 14.50 10.91 1.89
C ILE A 453 13.07 10.59 1.49
N CYS A 454 12.84 10.38 0.21
CA CYS A 454 11.57 9.87 -0.34
C CYS A 454 11.86 8.74 -1.33
N ALA A 455 11.10 7.64 -1.25
CA ALA A 455 11.19 6.51 -2.19
C ALA A 455 12.63 6.00 -2.40
N GLY A 456 13.40 5.88 -1.33
CA GLY A 456 14.78 5.38 -1.38
C GLY A 456 15.80 6.36 -1.97
N LYS A 457 15.47 7.64 -2.19
CA LYS A 457 16.39 8.66 -2.74
C LYS A 457 16.53 9.87 -1.82
N ALA A 458 17.75 10.35 -1.65
CA ALA A 458 18.07 11.58 -0.93
C ALA A 458 18.05 12.80 -1.88
N ALA A 459 17.32 13.86 -1.53
CA ALA A 459 17.26 15.11 -2.30
C ALA A 459 17.52 16.33 -1.38
N ASN A 460 18.36 17.27 -1.83
CA ASN A 460 18.72 18.48 -1.08
C ASN A 460 17.53 19.44 -0.98
N ILE A 461 17.29 20.02 0.20
CA ILE A 461 16.23 21.01 0.47
C ILE A 461 16.87 22.41 0.58
N GLN A 462 16.46 23.35 -0.28
CA GLN A 462 16.80 24.78 -0.17
C GLN A 462 15.54 25.57 0.27
N GLY A 463 15.64 26.47 1.26
CA GLY A 463 14.51 27.29 1.76
C GLY A 463 14.77 28.08 3.06
N ASN A 464 13.74 28.80 3.57
CA ASN A 464 13.72 29.67 4.77
C ASN A 464 13.85 28.91 6.11
N PHE A 465 14.91 28.13 6.26
CA PHE A 465 15.20 27.37 7.47
C PHE A 465 16.34 28.02 8.25
N LEU A 466 16.18 28.11 9.57
CA LEU A 466 17.22 28.53 10.50
C LEU A 466 17.51 27.40 11.50
N LEU A 467 18.78 27.04 11.64
CA LEU A 467 19.27 26.13 12.66
C LEU A 467 19.76 26.96 13.85
N GLU A 468 19.24 26.68 15.04
CA GLU A 468 19.65 27.30 16.31
C GLU A 468 20.02 26.18 17.31
N ASP A 469 20.78 26.49 18.36
CA ASP A 469 21.23 25.48 19.32
C ASP A 469 20.06 24.67 19.91
N GLY A 470 19.97 23.40 19.52
CA GLY A 470 18.97 22.44 20.00
C GLY A 470 17.66 22.36 19.21
N GLY A 471 17.54 23.04 18.07
CA GLY A 471 16.29 23.00 17.29
C GLY A 471 16.37 23.56 15.86
N LEU A 472 15.24 23.46 15.16
CA LEU A 472 15.04 23.99 13.81
C LEU A 472 13.86 24.96 13.83
N THR A 473 14.05 26.13 13.24
CA THR A 473 12.99 27.11 13.03
C THR A 473 12.67 27.24 11.54
N HIS A 474 11.38 27.14 11.21
CA HIS A 474 10.85 27.43 9.89
C HIS A 474 9.84 28.58 9.97
N SER A 475 10.03 29.58 9.12
CA SER A 475 9.19 30.78 9.07
C SER A 475 8.49 30.87 7.72
N GLY A 476 7.15 30.96 7.75
CA GLY A 476 6.32 31.14 6.57
C GLY A 476 5.38 32.34 6.72
N ASN A 477 4.60 32.64 5.67
CA ASN A 477 3.65 33.74 5.72
C ASN A 477 2.55 33.47 6.78
N GLY A 478 2.63 34.20 7.89
CA GLY A 478 1.64 34.16 8.98
C GLY A 478 1.88 33.09 10.05
N TYR A 479 3.02 32.38 10.03
CA TYR A 479 3.36 31.41 11.09
C TYR A 479 4.87 31.21 11.28
N VAL A 480 5.25 30.78 12.48
CA VAL A 480 6.59 30.32 12.83
C VAL A 480 6.46 28.94 13.49
N CYS A 481 7.18 27.95 12.97
CA CYS A 481 7.25 26.62 13.56
C CYS A 481 8.65 26.38 14.12
N ARG A 482 8.74 26.06 15.40
CA ARG A 482 9.95 25.60 16.07
C ARG A 482 9.85 24.12 16.35
N ILE A 483 10.92 23.41 16.04
CA ILE A 483 11.07 21.99 16.32
C ILE A 483 12.23 21.86 17.29
N SER A 484 11.98 21.31 18.47
CA SER A 484 13.02 21.06 19.45
C SER A 484 13.09 19.61 19.86
N HIS A 485 14.24 19.27 20.42
CA HIS A 485 14.75 17.93 20.45
C HIS A 485 15.28 17.62 21.86
N ALA A 486 14.36 17.42 22.81
CA ALA A 486 14.67 17.04 24.19
C ALA A 486 14.46 15.52 24.40
N HIS A 487 13.64 15.13 25.39
CA HIS A 487 13.19 13.73 25.65
C HIS A 487 12.26 13.15 24.57
N GLY A 488 11.96 13.95 23.56
CA GLY A 488 11.13 13.62 22.43
C GLY A 488 11.26 14.71 21.37
N LYS A 489 10.32 14.71 20.44
CA LYS A 489 10.18 15.72 19.40
C LYS A 489 9.07 16.67 19.77
N ASN A 490 9.42 17.94 19.96
CA ASN A 490 8.45 18.96 20.31
C ASN A 490 8.27 19.91 19.14
N TYR A 491 7.01 20.12 18.76
CA TYR A 491 6.59 21.12 17.81
C TYR A 491 5.93 22.25 18.57
N GLU A 492 6.37 23.47 18.28
CA GLU A 492 5.73 24.68 18.73
C GLU A 492 5.43 25.53 17.50
N ILE A 493 4.14 25.66 17.16
CA ILE A 493 3.68 26.46 16.04
C ILE A 493 2.99 27.70 16.59
N THR A 494 3.51 28.86 16.21
CA THR A 494 2.93 30.16 16.54
C THR A 494 2.38 30.81 15.28
N TYR A 495 1.09 31.10 15.28
CA TYR A 495 0.39 31.76 14.18
C TYR A 495 0.17 33.24 14.49
N SER A 496 0.12 34.06 13.43
CA SER A 496 -0.25 35.48 13.55
C SER A 496 -1.72 35.67 14.00
N SER A 497 -2.58 34.69 13.70
CA SER A 497 -4.01 34.66 14.05
C SER A 497 -4.44 33.24 14.49
N PRO A 498 -5.54 33.05 15.23
CA PRO A 498 -5.99 31.71 15.61
C PRO A 498 -6.28 30.83 14.39
N GLN A 499 -5.61 29.67 14.30
CA GLN A 499 -5.76 28.73 13.18
C GLN A 499 -6.00 27.31 13.69
N LYS A 500 -6.81 26.52 12.97
CA LYS A 500 -6.88 25.07 13.20
C LYS A 500 -5.60 24.44 12.67
N THR A 501 -5.04 23.50 13.44
CA THR A 501 -3.83 22.80 13.04
C THR A 501 -4.13 21.33 12.86
N LEU A 502 -3.79 20.78 11.70
CA LEU A 502 -3.89 19.37 11.41
C LEU A 502 -2.49 18.77 11.35
N PHE A 503 -2.25 17.80 12.22
CA PHE A 503 -1.09 16.93 12.15
C PHE A 503 -1.48 15.63 11.47
N TYR A 504 -0.76 15.26 10.43
CA TYR A 504 -0.91 13.98 9.76
C TYR A 504 0.31 13.12 10.00
N PHE A 505 0.11 11.84 10.31
CA PHE A 505 1.11 10.92 10.79
C PHE A 505 1.16 9.60 9.98
N PRO A 506 1.84 9.50 8.82
CA PRO A 506 2.03 8.24 8.13
C PRO A 506 2.83 7.25 8.97
N LEU A 507 2.37 6.00 9.11
CA LEU A 507 3.05 4.96 9.88
C LEU A 507 3.82 4.05 8.92
N GLU A 508 5.06 3.70 9.27
CA GLU A 508 5.88 2.76 8.46
C GLU A 508 5.23 1.39 8.31
N GLU A 509 4.56 0.94 9.36
CA GLU A 509 3.89 -0.36 9.42
C GLU A 509 2.48 -0.16 9.99
N LYS A 510 1.60 -1.11 9.68
CA LYS A 510 0.25 -1.12 10.27
C LYS A 510 0.38 -1.16 11.79
N SER A 511 -0.10 -0.11 12.44
CA SER A 511 0.05 0.09 13.87
C SER A 511 -1.31 0.25 14.52
N ARG A 512 -1.43 -0.25 15.74
CA ARG A 512 -2.57 -0.04 16.62
C ARG A 512 -2.45 1.36 17.21
N VAL A 513 -3.52 2.15 17.14
CA VAL A 513 -3.58 3.48 17.75
C VAL A 513 -4.64 3.48 18.84
N SER A 514 -4.34 4.07 19.98
CA SER A 514 -5.29 4.32 21.07
C SER A 514 -5.14 5.74 21.59
N TYR A 515 -6.23 6.38 22.03
CA TYR A 515 -6.23 7.74 22.54
C TYR A 515 -6.81 7.79 23.96
N LYS A 516 -6.11 8.43 24.89
CA LYS A 516 -6.55 8.67 26.27
C LYS A 516 -5.99 10.01 26.75
N GLU A 517 -6.85 10.88 27.28
CA GLU A 517 -6.46 12.13 27.96
C GLU A 517 -5.48 13.02 27.17
N GLY A 518 -5.76 13.29 25.88
CA GLY A 518 -4.88 14.14 25.06
C GLY A 518 -3.62 13.44 24.54
N LYS A 519 -3.43 12.16 24.86
CA LYS A 519 -2.29 11.34 24.45
C LYS A 519 -2.73 10.20 23.54
N PHE A 520 -2.14 10.11 22.35
CA PHE A 520 -2.22 8.93 21.49
C PHE A 520 -1.05 8.00 21.80
N THR A 521 -1.31 6.70 21.78
CA THR A 521 -0.30 5.63 21.80
C THR A 521 -0.39 4.91 20.47
N VAL A 522 0.73 4.82 19.75
CA VAL A 522 0.85 4.15 18.45
C VAL A 522 1.78 2.97 18.63
N GLU A 523 1.34 1.77 18.33
CA GLU A 523 2.06 0.52 18.59
C GLU A 523 2.06 -0.35 17.33
N SER A 524 3.24 -0.53 16.73
CA SER A 524 3.49 -1.47 15.64
C SER A 524 4.18 -2.72 16.18
N PRO A 525 4.35 -3.79 15.37
CA PRO A 525 5.17 -4.94 15.77
C PRO A 525 6.61 -4.57 16.12
N SER A 526 7.12 -3.48 15.53
CA SER A 526 8.51 -3.06 15.64
C SER A 526 8.73 -1.95 16.67
N ARG A 527 7.73 -1.11 16.96
CA ARG A 527 7.92 0.16 17.69
C ARG A 527 6.67 0.61 18.45
N LYS A 528 6.88 1.43 19.48
CA LYS A 528 5.80 2.09 20.23
C LYS A 528 6.11 3.57 20.45
N PHE A 529 5.14 4.43 20.13
CA PHE A 529 5.22 5.88 20.25
C PHE A 529 4.07 6.43 21.06
N PHE A 530 4.29 7.62 21.60
CA PHE A 530 3.34 8.42 22.33
C PHE A 530 3.29 9.81 21.70
N LEU A 531 2.09 10.27 21.36
CA LEU A 531 1.87 11.60 20.82
C LEU A 531 0.99 12.37 21.79
N ARG A 532 1.41 13.56 22.18
CA ARG A 532 0.64 14.43 23.07
C ARG A 532 0.32 15.72 22.32
N PHE A 533 -0.94 16.13 22.40
CA PHE A 533 -1.39 17.40 21.85
C PHE A 533 -2.26 18.12 22.85
N ASP A 534 -2.21 19.45 22.79
CA ASP A 534 -3.15 20.29 23.50
C ASP A 534 -4.34 20.63 22.58
N GLY A 535 -5.56 20.49 23.09
CA GLY A 535 -6.77 20.92 22.38
C GLY A 535 -7.17 20.07 21.17
N VAL A 536 -7.04 18.74 21.25
CA VAL A 536 -7.56 17.81 20.22
C VAL A 536 -9.06 18.05 19.98
N GLU A 537 -9.42 18.26 18.71
CA GLU A 537 -10.80 18.46 18.26
C GLU A 537 -11.34 17.21 17.56
N SER A 538 -10.57 16.61 16.66
CA SER A 538 -10.94 15.35 15.98
C SER A 538 -9.69 14.59 15.51
N TYR A 539 -9.81 13.28 15.26
CA TYR A 539 -8.71 12.44 14.78
C TYR A 539 -9.22 11.27 13.94
N THR A 540 -8.34 10.56 13.23
CA THR A 540 -8.69 9.34 12.47
C THR A 540 -7.45 8.50 12.12
N THR A 541 -7.63 7.20 11.98
CA THR A 541 -6.66 6.22 11.44
C THR A 541 -7.17 5.60 10.14
N ASN A 542 -8.31 6.08 9.63
CA ASN A 542 -8.90 5.60 8.40
C ASN A 542 -8.04 6.08 7.22
N ALA A 543 -7.42 5.15 6.49
CA ALA A 543 -6.57 5.44 5.34
C ALA A 543 -7.23 6.38 4.30
N VAL A 544 -8.57 6.36 4.17
CA VAL A 544 -9.31 7.21 3.24
C VAL A 544 -9.36 8.67 3.71
N GLU A 545 -9.37 8.93 5.02
CA GLU A 545 -9.37 10.28 5.62
C GLU A 545 -7.96 10.77 5.96
N CYS A 546 -7.07 9.84 6.28
CA CYS A 546 -5.62 9.99 6.43
C CYS A 546 -4.89 10.12 5.08
N ASN A 547 -5.47 10.85 4.13
CA ASN A 547 -4.88 11.05 2.83
C ASN A 547 -4.39 12.49 2.75
N GLU A 548 -3.11 12.70 2.44
CA GLU A 548 -2.50 14.03 2.27
C GLU A 548 -3.28 14.93 1.30
N ARG A 549 -3.96 14.33 0.32
CA ARG A 549 -4.79 15.02 -0.67
C ARG A 549 -6.21 15.33 -0.21
N ARG A 550 -6.67 14.71 0.88
CA ARG A 550 -8.03 14.83 1.43
C ARG A 550 -8.03 15.27 2.90
N LEU A 551 -6.95 15.93 3.34
CA LEU A 551 -6.79 16.40 4.71
C LEU A 551 -7.93 17.36 5.10
N ARG A 552 -8.83 16.88 5.98
CA ARG A 552 -9.97 17.61 6.52
C ARG A 552 -9.72 17.93 8.00
N THR A 553 -10.16 19.09 8.46
CA THR A 553 -10.10 19.47 9.88
C THR A 553 -11.22 18.84 10.72
N LYS A 554 -12.17 18.15 10.06
CA LYS A 554 -13.24 17.38 10.71
C LYS A 554 -13.06 15.91 10.33
N LEU A 555 -12.57 15.13 11.30
CA LEU A 555 -12.19 13.73 11.14
C LEU A 555 -13.22 12.82 11.83
N SER A 556 -13.34 11.56 11.38
CA SER A 556 -14.41 10.65 11.83
C SER A 556 -14.32 10.15 13.27
N GLY A 557 -13.17 10.32 13.94
CA GLY A 557 -12.89 9.68 15.23
C GLY A 557 -12.55 8.20 15.11
N ASN A 558 -12.40 7.65 13.88
CA ASN A 558 -12.12 6.24 13.69
C ASN A 558 -10.71 5.88 14.18
N MET A 559 -10.63 5.07 15.22
CA MET A 559 -9.40 4.66 15.87
C MET A 559 -9.28 3.14 15.83
N ARG A 560 -8.71 2.64 14.74
CA ARG A 560 -8.46 1.22 14.47
C ARG A 560 -6.96 1.03 14.21
N CYS A 561 -6.60 -0.19 13.81
CA CYS A 561 -5.27 -0.52 13.33
C CYS A 561 -5.11 0.01 11.89
N GLY A 562 -4.14 0.88 11.63
CA GLY A 562 -3.99 1.58 10.35
C GLY A 562 -2.53 1.90 10.02
N THR A 563 -2.26 2.43 8.83
CA THR A 563 -0.93 2.88 8.38
C THR A 563 -0.77 4.39 8.49
N CYS A 564 -1.63 5.04 9.26
CA CYS A 564 -1.66 6.48 9.44
C CYS A 564 -2.36 6.88 10.75
N LEU A 565 -2.14 8.11 11.18
CA LEU A 565 -2.97 8.82 12.14
C LEU A 565 -3.09 10.28 11.71
N ALA A 566 -4.28 10.86 11.65
CA ALA A 566 -4.45 12.31 11.50
C ALA A 566 -5.11 12.87 12.76
N VAL A 567 -4.66 14.04 13.21
CA VAL A 567 -5.13 14.71 14.44
C VAL A 567 -5.33 16.19 14.13
N CYS A 568 -6.58 16.65 14.24
CA CYS A 568 -6.92 18.06 14.14
C CYS A 568 -7.11 18.67 15.53
N LEU A 569 -6.46 19.80 15.75
CA LEU A 569 -6.57 20.60 16.97
C LEU A 569 -7.51 21.78 16.75
N ARG A 570 -8.08 22.26 17.86
CA ARG A 570 -8.93 23.46 17.88
C ARG A 570 -8.15 24.68 17.40
N ALA A 571 -8.87 25.70 16.94
CA ALA A 571 -8.25 26.93 16.48
C ALA A 571 -7.51 27.62 17.64
N ALA A 572 -6.20 27.84 17.48
CA ALA A 572 -5.36 28.49 18.49
C ALA A 572 -4.24 29.32 17.83
N LYS A 573 -3.73 30.33 18.54
CA LYS A 573 -2.53 31.06 18.10
C LYS A 573 -1.25 30.30 18.36
N LYS A 574 -1.24 29.43 19.37
CA LYS A 574 -0.11 28.59 19.75
C LYS A 574 -0.56 27.15 19.80
N VAL A 575 0.20 26.29 19.14
CA VAL A 575 -0.06 24.86 19.07
C VAL A 575 1.20 24.10 19.41
N THR A 576 1.05 23.13 20.31
CA THR A 576 2.12 22.27 20.81
C THR A 576 1.80 20.81 20.47
N ALA A 577 2.80 20.10 19.96
CA ALA A 577 2.74 18.65 19.78
C ALA A 577 4.04 18.02 20.27
N GLU A 578 3.93 17.02 21.13
CA GLU A 578 5.07 16.26 21.63
C GLU A 578 4.97 14.81 21.15
N ILE A 579 6.08 14.29 20.63
CA ILE A 579 6.22 12.92 20.16
C ILE A 579 7.32 12.27 21.00
N THR A 580 7.00 11.21 21.72
CA THR A 580 7.94 10.46 22.55
C THR A 580 7.93 8.99 22.14
N SER A 581 9.10 8.43 21.83
CA SER A 581 9.24 6.98 21.71
C SER A 581 9.05 6.35 23.08
N ALA A 582 8.37 5.21 23.15
CA ALA A 582 8.34 4.40 24.37
C ALA A 582 9.73 3.85 24.70
N GLU A 583 10.53 3.61 23.66
CA GLU A 583 11.92 3.21 23.80
C GLU A 583 12.82 4.44 23.83
N GLN A 584 13.24 4.82 25.04
CA GLN A 584 14.26 5.86 25.19
C GLN A 584 15.64 5.29 24.90
N THR A 585 16.43 6.02 24.12
CA THR A 585 17.86 5.75 23.96
C THR A 585 18.58 6.30 25.19
N PRO A 586 19.33 5.47 25.95
CA PRO A 586 20.07 5.95 27.11
C PRO A 586 21.00 7.10 26.77
N ALA A 587 21.09 8.10 27.66
CA ALA A 587 21.98 9.24 27.45
C ALA A 587 23.45 8.78 27.40
N PRO A 588 24.28 9.37 26.53
CA PRO A 588 25.69 9.00 26.45
C PRO A 588 26.41 9.31 27.76
N GLN A 589 27.16 8.34 28.26
CA GLN A 589 28.01 8.45 29.45
C GLN A 589 29.44 8.07 29.06
N PRO A 590 30.18 8.98 28.40
CA PRO A 590 31.47 8.63 27.84
C PRO A 590 32.52 8.44 28.92
N MET A 591 33.17 7.28 28.86
CA MET A 591 34.30 6.92 29.71
C MET A 591 35.54 7.74 29.34
N LEU A 592 35.66 8.21 28.09
CA LEU A 592 36.79 8.99 27.61
C LEU A 592 36.37 10.43 27.34
N ARG A 593 37.17 11.38 27.83
CA ARG A 593 36.96 12.82 27.64
C ARG A 593 38.30 13.51 27.37
N GLU A 594 38.22 14.74 26.90
CA GLU A 594 39.35 15.69 26.86
C GLU A 594 40.59 15.16 26.08
N SER A 595 40.36 14.62 24.88
CA SER A 595 41.39 14.24 23.88
C SER A 595 40.80 14.21 22.47
N LEU A 596 41.60 14.33 21.41
CA LEU A 596 41.07 14.22 20.03
C LEU A 596 40.45 12.85 19.80
N VAL A 597 41.10 11.78 20.29
CA VAL A 597 40.55 10.41 20.23
C VAL A 597 39.15 10.35 20.86
N SER A 598 38.96 10.93 22.05
CA SER A 598 37.66 10.95 22.72
C SER A 598 36.60 11.75 21.95
N THR A 599 36.95 12.92 21.41
CA THR A 599 36.03 13.77 20.65
C THR A 599 35.48 13.03 19.43
N TYR A 600 36.35 12.42 18.64
CA TYR A 600 35.92 11.68 17.45
C TYR A 600 35.20 10.37 17.79
N LEU A 601 35.67 9.61 18.80
CA LEU A 601 34.99 8.39 19.24
C LEU A 601 33.56 8.69 19.74
N ASN A 602 33.41 9.71 20.57
CA ASN A 602 32.11 10.17 21.07
C ASN A 602 31.20 10.62 19.91
N TYR A 603 31.72 11.41 18.97
CA TYR A 603 30.98 11.83 17.78
C TYR A 603 30.47 10.63 16.95
N HIS A 604 31.37 9.71 16.59
CA HIS A 604 31.01 8.55 15.77
C HIS A 604 30.07 7.60 16.49
N ASN A 605 30.26 7.37 17.79
CA ASN A 605 29.38 6.49 18.54
C ASN A 605 28.00 7.11 18.77
N ASN A 606 27.90 8.40 19.06
CA ASN A 606 26.60 9.06 19.16
C ASN A 606 25.84 8.97 17.83
N LYS A 607 26.54 9.17 16.70
CA LYS A 607 25.98 8.93 15.36
C LYS A 607 25.56 7.47 15.16
N ASN A 608 26.38 6.50 15.57
CA ASN A 608 26.06 5.08 15.42
C ASN A 608 24.87 4.66 16.28
N VAL A 609 24.79 5.11 17.54
CA VAL A 609 23.65 4.86 18.45
C VAL A 609 22.38 5.38 17.79
N PHE A 610 22.41 6.62 17.30
CA PHE A 610 21.29 7.18 16.54
C PHE A 610 20.92 6.30 15.35
N CYS A 611 21.88 5.96 14.48
CA CYS A 611 21.60 5.17 13.29
C CYS A 611 21.10 3.75 13.61
N ILE A 612 21.58 3.11 14.68
CA ILE A 612 21.16 1.75 15.07
C ILE A 612 19.75 1.79 15.65
N SER A 613 19.44 2.74 16.55
CA SER A 613 18.08 2.95 17.07
C SER A 613 17.07 3.19 15.94
N ASN A 614 17.51 3.85 14.86
CA ASN A 614 16.67 4.19 13.71
C ASN A 614 16.72 3.14 12.57
N PHE A 615 17.37 1.98 12.75
CA PHE A 615 17.58 0.99 11.69
C PHE A 615 18.28 1.54 10.42
N LEU A 616 19.01 2.65 10.49
CA LEU A 616 19.75 3.24 9.36
C LEU A 616 21.13 2.61 9.17
N LYS A 617 21.59 1.83 10.15
CA LYS A 617 22.87 1.13 10.12
C LYS A 617 22.73 -0.25 10.71
N ARG A 618 23.41 -1.22 10.11
CA ARG A 618 23.60 -2.57 10.67
C ARG A 618 24.21 -2.47 12.07
N ALA A 619 23.66 -3.24 13.01
CA ALA A 619 24.26 -3.42 14.33
C ALA A 619 25.44 -4.41 14.23
N ASP A 620 26.58 -3.94 13.74
CA ASP A 620 27.79 -4.76 13.62
C ASP A 620 28.58 -4.87 14.93
N SER A 621 29.29 -5.99 15.09
CA SER A 621 30.05 -6.34 16.28
C SER A 621 31.02 -5.28 16.77
N LEU A 622 31.85 -4.74 15.88
CA LEU A 622 32.84 -3.72 16.24
C LEU A 622 32.17 -2.41 16.63
N SER A 623 31.11 -1.98 15.93
CA SER A 623 30.36 -0.77 16.32
C SER A 623 29.74 -0.90 17.71
N LEU A 624 29.08 -2.02 18.03
CA LEU A 624 28.47 -2.21 19.35
C LEU A 624 29.50 -2.29 20.48
N ALA A 625 30.61 -2.99 20.25
CA ALA A 625 31.71 -3.04 21.22
C ALA A 625 32.38 -1.66 21.40
N ALA A 626 32.49 -0.85 20.35
CA ALA A 626 32.98 0.53 20.47
C ALA A 626 32.04 1.42 21.30
N ILE A 627 30.72 1.25 21.15
CA ILE A 627 29.72 2.02 21.90
C ILE A 627 29.84 1.76 23.41
N CYS A 628 30.37 0.61 23.86
CA CYS A 628 30.61 0.35 25.28
C CYS A 628 31.49 1.43 25.95
N PHE A 629 32.41 2.06 25.22
CA PHE A 629 33.27 3.14 25.74
C PHE A 629 32.54 4.48 25.93
N THR A 630 31.39 4.65 25.28
CA THR A 630 30.69 5.94 25.21
C THR A 630 29.28 5.91 25.78
N ASN A 631 28.62 4.76 25.71
CA ASN A 631 27.24 4.53 26.13
C ASN A 631 26.99 3.04 26.41
N ALA A 632 27.59 2.51 27.48
CA ALA A 632 27.43 1.11 27.87
C ALA A 632 25.96 0.74 28.19
N GLN A 633 25.17 1.69 28.72
CA GLN A 633 23.73 1.49 29.00
C GLN A 633 22.94 1.16 27.74
N PHE A 634 23.25 1.80 26.61
CA PHE A 634 22.61 1.47 25.33
C PHE A 634 22.91 0.04 24.90
N VAL A 635 24.14 -0.43 25.04
CA VAL A 635 24.51 -1.82 24.67
C VAL A 635 23.84 -2.82 25.61
N GLU A 636 23.81 -2.53 26.92
CA GLU A 636 23.13 -3.33 27.94
C GLU A 636 21.63 -3.50 27.61
N LYS A 637 20.97 -2.40 27.22
CA LYS A 637 19.59 -2.40 26.72
C LYS A 637 19.43 -3.33 25.51
N LEU A 638 20.29 -3.19 24.48
CA LEU A 638 20.25 -4.04 23.28
C LEU A 638 20.49 -5.53 23.56
N LEU A 639 21.36 -5.88 24.52
CA LEU A 639 21.56 -7.29 24.89
C LEU A 639 20.36 -7.88 25.65
N THR A 640 19.64 -7.04 26.39
CA THR A 640 18.45 -7.42 27.15
C THR A 640 17.23 -7.60 26.24
N GLU A 641 16.95 -6.59 25.41
CA GLU A 641 15.75 -6.52 24.57
C GLU A 641 15.93 -7.23 23.22
N GLY A 642 17.18 -7.39 22.76
CA GLY A 642 17.54 -8.01 21.49
C GLY A 642 18.25 -7.05 20.56
N ILE A 643 19.31 -7.52 19.89
CA ILE A 643 20.06 -6.72 18.91
C ILE A 643 19.22 -6.65 17.62
N PRO A 644 18.93 -5.44 17.09
CA PRO A 644 18.23 -5.27 15.82
C PRO A 644 18.88 -6.08 14.69
N CYS A 645 18.08 -6.89 14.02
CA CYS A 645 18.50 -7.69 12.87
C CYS A 645 18.04 -7.10 11.53
N PHE A 646 17.49 -5.89 11.51
CA PHE A 646 17.05 -5.22 10.29
C PHE A 646 17.66 -3.83 10.18
N PHE A 647 17.92 -3.41 8.95
CA PHE A 647 18.34 -2.04 8.64
C PHE A 647 17.80 -1.63 7.26
N TYR A 648 17.63 -0.34 7.02
CA TYR A 648 17.33 0.22 5.71
C TYR A 648 18.60 0.28 4.87
N ASP A 649 18.59 -0.35 3.70
CA ASP A 649 19.70 -0.30 2.77
C ASP A 649 19.75 1.03 2.00
N SER A 650 20.71 1.18 1.08
CA SER A 650 20.86 2.39 0.27
C SER A 650 19.68 2.67 -0.67
N ASN A 651 18.81 1.67 -0.90
CA ASN A 651 17.61 1.80 -1.72
C ASN A 651 16.36 2.06 -0.86
N GLY A 652 16.51 2.19 0.46
CA GLY A 652 15.42 2.36 1.41
C GLY A 652 14.64 1.07 1.71
N ALA A 653 15.15 -0.10 1.33
CA ALA A 653 14.53 -1.39 1.62
C ALA A 653 14.96 -1.91 2.99
N LYS A 654 13.97 -2.34 3.81
CA LYS A 654 14.23 -2.99 5.09
C LYS A 654 14.83 -4.38 4.84
N THR A 655 16.11 -4.52 5.17
CA THR A 655 16.94 -5.69 4.88
C THR A 655 17.33 -6.39 6.17
N GLU A 656 17.16 -7.71 6.22
CA GLU A 656 17.64 -8.51 7.34
C GLU A 656 19.16 -8.69 7.28
N TYR A 657 19.82 -8.47 8.40
CA TYR A 657 21.24 -8.72 8.59
C TYR A 657 21.51 -9.14 10.03
N ARG A 658 22.17 -10.30 10.20
CA ARG A 658 22.57 -10.82 11.51
C ARG A 658 24.07 -11.01 11.57
N ASP A 659 24.75 -10.17 12.34
CA ASP A 659 26.14 -10.43 12.73
C ASP A 659 26.16 -11.35 13.96
N LYS A 660 26.50 -12.63 13.74
CA LYS A 660 26.60 -13.64 14.80
C LYS A 660 27.62 -13.27 15.89
N MET A 661 28.62 -12.44 15.57
CA MET A 661 29.63 -11.98 16.53
C MET A 661 29.22 -10.72 17.31
N ALA A 662 28.09 -10.09 16.97
CA ALA A 662 27.64 -8.87 17.62
C ALA A 662 27.35 -9.08 19.11
N PHE A 663 26.57 -10.12 19.44
CA PHE A 663 26.26 -10.48 20.82
C PHE A 663 27.52 -10.85 21.63
N PRO A 664 28.34 -11.84 21.24
CA PRO A 664 29.46 -12.28 22.08
C PRO A 664 30.52 -11.19 22.27
N LEU A 665 30.82 -10.37 21.25
CA LEU A 665 31.81 -9.29 21.41
C LEU A 665 31.28 -8.18 22.33
N ALA A 666 30.03 -7.74 22.16
CA ALA A 666 29.42 -6.73 23.01
C ALA A 666 29.33 -7.19 24.48
N ALA A 667 28.95 -8.44 24.72
CA ALA A 667 28.88 -9.03 26.06
C ALA A 667 30.27 -9.08 26.75
N VAL A 668 31.33 -9.43 26.01
CA VAL A 668 32.71 -9.43 26.53
C VAL A 668 33.19 -8.00 26.86
N TYR A 669 32.89 -7.02 26.00
CA TYR A 669 33.27 -5.62 26.28
C TYR A 669 32.48 -5.05 27.46
N LEU A 670 31.18 -5.31 27.61
CA LEU A 670 30.42 -4.94 28.80
C LEU A 670 30.94 -5.64 30.07
N ALA A 671 31.29 -6.92 29.97
CA ALA A 671 31.86 -7.66 31.11
C ALA A 671 33.20 -7.07 31.54
N SER A 672 33.99 -6.57 30.59
CA SER A 672 35.25 -5.88 30.90
C SER A 672 35.05 -4.57 31.67
N LEU A 673 33.89 -3.94 31.55
CA LEU A 673 33.47 -2.77 32.33
C LEU A 673 32.81 -3.13 33.67
N GLY A 674 32.66 -4.41 33.99
CA GLY A 674 31.95 -4.86 35.21
C GLY A 674 30.42 -4.75 35.13
N ARG A 675 29.84 -4.60 33.94
CA ARG A 675 28.41 -4.29 33.72
C ARG A 675 27.63 -5.40 32.99
N CYS A 676 28.04 -6.66 33.14
CA CYS A 676 27.48 -7.77 32.37
C CYS A 676 27.00 -8.89 33.30
N SER A 677 25.79 -9.41 33.04
CA SER A 677 25.21 -10.51 33.79
C SER A 677 25.93 -11.84 33.52
N GLU A 678 25.96 -12.73 34.52
CA GLU A 678 26.54 -14.08 34.34
C GLU A 678 25.84 -14.88 33.25
N GLN A 679 24.54 -14.66 33.04
CA GLN A 679 23.77 -15.27 31.96
C GLN A 679 24.34 -14.89 30.58
N TRP A 680 24.65 -13.61 30.37
CA TRP A 680 25.22 -13.16 29.10
C TRP A 680 26.66 -13.63 28.91
N LYS A 681 27.46 -13.67 29.96
CA LYS A 681 28.82 -14.25 29.92
C LYS A 681 28.77 -15.71 29.50
N SER A 682 27.89 -16.51 30.11
CA SER A 682 27.70 -17.93 29.77
C SER A 682 27.25 -18.12 28.32
N LYS A 683 26.28 -17.33 27.85
CA LYS A 683 25.82 -17.38 26.45
C LYS A 683 26.92 -16.97 25.47
N ALA A 684 27.66 -15.90 25.75
CA ALA A 684 28.78 -15.47 24.93
C ALA A 684 29.88 -16.53 24.87
N GLN A 685 30.23 -17.14 26.02
CA GLN A 685 31.19 -18.23 26.08
C GLN A 685 30.75 -19.43 25.23
N SER A 686 29.48 -19.84 25.34
CA SER A 686 28.95 -20.95 24.54
C SER A 686 29.13 -20.69 23.04
N ILE A 687 28.78 -19.49 22.56
CA ILE A 687 28.96 -19.11 21.15
C ILE A 687 30.45 -19.12 20.79
N LEU A 688 31.30 -18.50 21.60
CA LEU A 688 32.74 -18.41 21.31
C LEU A 688 33.43 -19.79 21.27
N LEU A 689 33.02 -20.74 22.10
CA LEU A 689 33.66 -22.06 22.19
C LEU A 689 33.04 -23.11 21.26
N LYS A 690 31.73 -23.05 20.97
CA LYS A 690 31.04 -24.08 20.18
C LYS A 690 30.86 -23.72 18.71
N ASP A 691 30.67 -22.44 18.39
CA ASP A 691 30.38 -22.03 17.01
C ASP A 691 31.66 -21.89 16.18
N THR A 692 31.55 -22.24 14.91
CA THR A 692 32.64 -22.10 13.92
C THR A 692 32.45 -20.81 13.13
N PHE A 693 33.55 -20.06 12.97
CA PHE A 693 33.58 -18.79 12.25
C PHE A 693 34.74 -18.76 11.26
N GLU A 694 34.55 -18.05 10.16
CA GLU A 694 35.54 -17.89 9.09
C GLU A 694 35.69 -16.40 8.71
N GLY A 695 36.71 -16.08 7.92
CA GLY A 695 36.93 -14.73 7.41
C GLY A 695 37.07 -13.68 8.54
N LYS A 696 36.47 -12.50 8.34
CA LYS A 696 36.50 -11.41 9.34
C LYS A 696 35.88 -11.81 10.68
N ALA A 697 34.88 -12.70 10.69
CA ALA A 697 34.23 -13.15 11.91
C ALA A 697 35.18 -13.98 12.79
N LEU A 698 36.07 -14.78 12.19
CA LEU A 698 37.13 -15.49 12.92
C LEU A 698 38.07 -14.53 13.66
N CYS A 699 38.47 -13.43 13.00
CA CYS A 699 39.29 -12.39 13.63
C CYS A 699 38.57 -11.72 14.81
N ILE A 700 37.26 -11.48 14.68
CA ILE A 700 36.44 -10.92 15.76
C ILE A 700 36.29 -11.92 16.92
N LYS A 701 36.15 -13.22 16.63
CA LYS A 701 36.17 -14.29 17.64
C LYS A 701 37.51 -14.30 18.40
N ALA A 702 38.63 -14.20 17.70
CA ALA A 702 39.95 -14.12 18.33
C ALA A 702 40.09 -12.89 19.24
N LEU A 703 39.60 -11.72 18.81
CA LEU A 703 39.55 -10.51 19.65
C LEU A 703 38.70 -10.72 20.92
N ALA A 704 37.51 -11.29 20.78
CA ALA A 704 36.62 -11.57 21.90
C ALA A 704 37.26 -12.53 22.90
N LEU A 705 37.82 -13.65 22.42
CA LEU A 705 38.52 -14.64 23.26
C LEU A 705 39.70 -14.01 24.00
N LYS A 706 40.57 -13.25 23.30
CA LYS A 706 41.71 -12.54 23.89
C LYS A 706 41.32 -11.63 25.05
N LYS A 707 40.12 -11.05 25.00
CA LYS A 707 39.59 -10.21 26.08
C LYS A 707 38.91 -11.03 27.17
N ALA A 708 38.16 -12.07 26.81
CA ALA A 708 37.47 -12.98 27.73
C ALA A 708 38.42 -13.68 28.72
N VAL A 709 39.65 -14.04 28.32
CA VAL A 709 40.62 -14.72 29.22
C VAL A 709 41.01 -13.90 30.46
N LYS A 710 40.69 -12.60 30.48
CA LYS A 710 40.99 -11.67 31.57
C LYS A 710 39.77 -11.37 32.47
N ILE A 711 38.62 -11.98 32.20
CA ILE A 711 37.34 -11.67 32.84
C ILE A 711 36.89 -12.88 33.67
N LYS A 712 36.46 -12.66 34.91
CA LYS A 712 35.92 -13.69 35.80
C LYS A 712 34.54 -14.14 35.30
N GLY A 713 34.30 -15.45 35.37
CA GLY A 713 33.09 -16.10 34.84
C GLY A 713 33.29 -16.72 33.44
N PHE A 714 34.39 -16.39 32.75
CA PHE A 714 34.81 -17.13 31.56
C PHE A 714 35.81 -18.23 31.92
N ASP A 715 35.70 -19.39 31.26
CA ASP A 715 36.70 -20.47 31.34
C ASP A 715 37.98 -20.02 30.63
N LYS A 716 38.95 -19.59 31.44
CA LYS A 716 40.23 -19.08 30.98
C LYS A 716 40.98 -20.10 30.11
N ILE A 717 40.99 -21.38 30.50
CA ILE A 717 41.79 -22.40 29.81
C ILE A 717 41.14 -22.73 28.47
N ALA A 718 39.82 -22.93 28.45
CA ALA A 718 39.09 -23.18 27.21
C ALA A 718 39.20 -21.99 26.23
N CYS A 719 39.04 -20.77 26.73
CA CYS A 719 39.17 -19.56 25.90
C CYS A 719 40.58 -19.38 25.33
N LEU A 720 41.64 -19.67 26.12
CA LEU A 720 43.03 -19.61 25.63
C LEU A 720 43.28 -20.63 24.52
N ARG A 721 42.88 -21.89 24.73
CA ARG A 721 43.03 -22.94 23.72
C ARG A 721 42.34 -22.58 22.42
N GLU A 722 41.12 -22.05 22.50
CA GLU A 722 40.35 -21.66 21.32
C GLU A 722 40.93 -20.40 20.65
N TYR A 723 41.48 -19.47 21.42
CA TYR A 723 42.19 -18.30 20.89
C TYR A 723 43.44 -18.70 20.11
N ASP A 724 44.24 -19.64 20.62
CA ASP A 724 45.45 -20.10 19.95
C ASP A 724 45.11 -20.80 18.62
N LYS A 725 44.08 -21.65 18.59
CA LYS A 725 43.55 -22.24 17.36
C LYS A 725 43.10 -21.19 16.35
N ALA A 726 42.34 -20.18 16.79
CA ALA A 726 41.89 -19.10 15.92
C ALA A 726 43.07 -18.30 15.37
N LYS A 727 44.09 -18.02 16.20
CA LYS A 727 45.30 -17.31 15.81
C LYS A 727 46.10 -18.09 14.76
N GLU A 728 46.28 -19.39 14.93
CA GLU A 728 46.96 -20.24 13.93
C GLU A 728 46.24 -20.20 12.58
N LYS A 729 44.90 -20.27 12.57
CA LYS A 729 44.11 -20.15 11.34
C LYS A 729 44.26 -18.78 10.70
N ILE A 730 44.15 -17.70 11.47
CA ILE A 730 44.32 -16.32 10.99
C ILE A 730 45.70 -16.07 10.39
N LEU A 731 46.75 -16.71 10.91
CA LEU A 731 48.11 -16.60 10.40
C LEU A 731 48.31 -17.34 9.07
N LYS A 732 47.54 -18.41 8.83
CA LYS A 732 47.55 -19.18 7.57
C LYS A 732 46.69 -18.54 6.49
N ASP A 733 45.60 -17.88 6.88
CA ASP A 733 44.73 -17.12 5.97
C ASP A 733 45.24 -15.68 5.75
N LYS A 734 44.91 -15.06 4.61
CA LYS A 734 45.23 -13.64 4.30
C LYS A 734 44.48 -12.62 5.20
N LEU A 735 44.11 -13.01 6.42
CA LEU A 735 43.34 -12.26 7.41
C LEU A 735 44.22 -11.55 8.45
N HIS A 736 45.52 -11.86 8.49
CA HIS A 736 46.48 -11.31 9.45
C HIS A 736 46.43 -9.78 9.58
N CYS A 737 46.40 -9.05 8.48
CA CYS A 737 46.36 -7.58 8.50
C CYS A 737 45.07 -7.01 9.09
N TYR A 738 43.92 -7.63 8.82
CA TYR A 738 42.64 -7.25 9.44
C TYR A 738 42.65 -7.55 10.95
N ALA A 739 43.18 -8.71 11.34
CA ALA A 739 43.33 -9.10 12.74
C ALA A 739 44.24 -8.14 13.53
N GLN A 740 45.31 -7.63 12.90
CA GLN A 740 46.15 -6.57 13.46
C GLN A 740 45.38 -5.24 13.58
N ALA A 741 44.61 -4.86 12.56
CA ALA A 741 43.85 -3.62 12.54
C ALA A 741 42.82 -3.52 13.69
N ILE A 742 42.14 -4.64 13.98
CA ILE A 742 41.12 -4.68 15.05
C ILE A 742 41.69 -5.02 16.43
N GLY A 743 42.96 -5.41 16.53
CA GLY A 743 43.61 -5.78 17.79
C GLY A 743 43.43 -7.22 18.27
N ALA A 744 42.95 -8.10 17.39
CA ALA A 744 42.91 -9.53 17.67
C ALA A 744 44.33 -10.10 17.84
N ILE A 745 45.29 -9.63 17.03
CA ILE A 745 46.71 -10.03 17.07
C ILE A 745 47.58 -8.77 17.22
N PRO A 746 48.76 -8.84 17.89
CA PRO A 746 49.68 -7.72 17.96
C PRO A 746 50.08 -7.18 16.58
N MET A 747 50.10 -5.85 16.46
CA MET A 747 50.54 -5.16 15.25
C MET A 747 52.07 -5.13 15.17
N ALA A 748 52.61 -5.49 14.00
CA ALA A 748 54.02 -5.29 13.69
C ALA A 748 54.29 -3.80 13.44
N SER A 749 55.35 -3.23 14.02
CA SER A 749 55.72 -1.80 13.92
C SER A 749 54.54 -0.83 14.14
N PRO A 750 53.95 -0.82 15.35
CA PRO A 750 52.73 -0.08 15.62
C PRO A 750 52.92 1.45 15.53
N SER A 751 52.13 2.09 14.67
CA SER A 751 52.05 3.54 14.51
C SER A 751 50.60 3.98 14.22
N LYS A 752 50.28 5.26 14.47
CA LYS A 752 48.96 5.82 14.13
C LYS A 752 48.69 5.70 12.62
N GLN A 753 49.70 5.99 11.79
CA GLN A 753 49.59 5.94 10.33
C GLN A 753 49.33 4.52 9.83
N ARG A 754 50.11 3.53 10.28
CA ARG A 754 49.91 2.12 9.89
C ARG A 754 48.52 1.62 10.28
N LEU A 755 48.06 1.94 11.49
CA LEU A 755 46.72 1.55 11.93
C LEU A 755 45.64 2.17 11.05
N LYS A 756 45.78 3.45 10.70
CA LYS A 756 44.85 4.17 9.81
C LYS A 756 44.79 3.52 8.43
N ASP A 757 45.95 3.15 7.87
CA ASP A 757 46.04 2.51 6.55
C ASP A 757 45.41 1.12 6.56
N LEU A 758 45.68 0.31 7.59
CA LEU A 758 45.04 -1.00 7.75
C LEU A 758 43.53 -0.88 7.92
N CYS A 759 43.05 0.02 8.80
CA CYS A 759 41.62 0.21 9.01
C CYS A 759 40.89 0.65 7.73
N ARG A 760 41.49 1.55 6.94
CA ARG A 760 40.95 1.98 5.64
C ARG A 760 40.92 0.83 4.63
N THR A 761 42.05 0.14 4.47
CA THR A 761 42.22 -0.94 3.47
C THR A 761 41.22 -2.07 3.69
N TYR A 762 40.96 -2.45 4.94
CA TYR A 762 40.10 -3.59 5.26
C TYR A 762 38.67 -3.21 5.68
N GLY A 763 38.29 -1.94 5.55
CA GLY A 763 36.94 -1.45 5.85
C GLY A 763 36.54 -1.62 7.32
N VAL A 764 37.46 -1.34 8.25
CA VAL A 764 37.17 -1.35 9.70
C VAL A 764 36.34 -0.10 10.05
N PRO A 765 35.24 -0.22 10.84
CA PRO A 765 34.43 0.92 11.24
C PRO A 765 35.26 2.03 11.89
N GLN A 766 34.97 3.28 11.54
CA GLN A 766 35.75 4.44 12.00
C GLN A 766 35.73 4.61 13.52
N CYS A 767 34.61 4.27 14.19
CA CYS A 767 34.57 4.19 15.66
C CYS A 767 35.59 3.19 16.22
N TRP A 768 35.74 2.02 15.57
CA TRP A 768 36.69 1.00 15.98
C TRP A 768 38.14 1.41 15.75
N TYR A 769 38.43 2.23 14.74
CA TYR A 769 39.78 2.79 14.56
C TYR A 769 40.24 3.55 15.83
N TYR A 770 39.36 4.34 16.46
CA TYR A 770 39.69 5.03 17.71
C TYR A 770 39.80 4.07 18.91
N VAL A 771 38.96 3.04 19.00
CA VAL A 771 39.11 1.98 20.02
C VAL A 771 40.43 1.22 19.85
N SER A 772 40.80 0.91 18.61
CA SER A 772 42.04 0.22 18.27
C SER A 772 43.26 1.08 18.61
N GLN A 773 43.18 2.41 18.48
CA GLN A 773 44.23 3.28 19.02
C GLN A 773 44.39 3.04 20.53
N LEU A 774 43.31 3.10 21.31
CA LEU A 774 43.34 2.92 22.76
C LEU A 774 43.89 1.54 23.16
N GLU A 775 43.37 0.46 22.60
CA GLU A 775 43.74 -0.90 23.01
C GLU A 775 45.05 -1.40 22.39
N ASN A 776 45.38 -1.03 21.14
CA ASN A 776 46.60 -1.51 20.47
C ASN A 776 47.78 -0.55 20.56
N LEU A 777 47.57 0.77 20.51
CA LEU A 777 48.66 1.75 20.54
C LEU A 777 48.97 2.18 21.98
N TYR A 778 47.97 2.70 22.70
CA TYR A 778 48.10 3.08 24.11
C TYR A 778 48.18 1.84 25.03
N GLY A 779 47.78 0.67 24.53
CA GLY A 779 47.80 -0.58 25.30
C GLY A 779 46.84 -0.54 26.49
N MET A 780 45.76 0.23 26.38
CA MET A 780 44.76 0.34 27.42
C MET A 780 44.06 -1.01 27.59
N SER A 781 44.12 -1.55 28.80
CA SER A 781 43.44 -2.77 29.19
C SER A 781 42.55 -2.45 30.38
N LEU A 782 41.25 -2.61 30.20
CA LEU A 782 40.26 -2.53 31.25
C LEU A 782 39.61 -3.91 31.38
N ALA A 783 39.70 -4.52 32.56
CA ALA A 783 39.11 -5.82 32.87
C ALA A 783 38.55 -5.81 34.28
N GLU A 784 37.22 -5.89 34.40
CA GLU A 784 36.49 -5.86 35.67
C GLU A 784 36.87 -4.66 36.55
N GLY A 785 36.90 -3.47 35.92
CA GLY A 785 37.30 -2.24 36.60
C GLY A 785 38.80 -2.12 36.86
N ALA A 786 39.64 -3.13 36.59
CA ALA A 786 41.10 -2.98 36.69
C ALA A 786 41.67 -2.35 35.42
N LEU A 787 42.31 -1.18 35.55
CA LEU A 787 42.89 -0.38 34.48
C LEU A 787 44.41 -0.56 34.41
N LYS A 788 44.94 -0.70 33.20
CA LYS A 788 46.37 -0.67 32.90
C LYS A 788 46.62 -0.01 31.54
N PHE A 789 47.76 0.69 31.43
CA PHE A 789 48.33 1.10 30.14
C PHE A 789 49.64 0.36 29.88
N SER A 790 49.87 -0.02 28.63
CA SER A 790 51.12 -0.62 28.18
C SER A 790 51.38 -0.24 26.73
N PRO A 791 51.75 1.03 26.48
CA PRO A 791 51.91 1.52 25.13
C PRO A 791 52.92 0.69 24.34
N ARG A 792 52.63 0.50 23.04
CA ARG A 792 53.46 -0.34 22.16
C ARG A 792 54.09 0.42 21.00
N VAL A 793 53.80 1.70 20.87
CA VAL A 793 54.16 2.54 19.71
C VAL A 793 55.67 2.72 19.53
N SER A 794 56.09 2.93 18.28
CA SER A 794 57.47 3.30 17.97
C SER A 794 57.84 4.67 18.54
N GLN A 795 59.15 4.88 18.69
CA GLN A 795 59.77 6.07 19.27
C GLN A 795 59.36 7.44 18.68
N ASP A 796 58.77 7.46 17.48
CA ASP A 796 58.43 8.67 16.73
C ASP A 796 56.93 9.06 16.85
N ASN A 797 56.10 8.22 17.48
CA ASN A 797 54.66 8.48 17.59
C ASN A 797 54.32 9.10 18.95
N VAL A 798 53.99 10.39 18.95
CA VAL A 798 53.50 11.07 20.16
C VAL A 798 52.06 10.65 20.47
N LEU A 799 51.88 10.12 21.68
CA LEU A 799 50.58 9.79 22.27
C LEU A 799 49.96 11.03 22.91
N GLU A 800 48.64 11.20 22.75
CA GLU A 800 47.90 12.33 23.31
C GLU A 800 47.61 12.09 24.79
N LYS A 801 47.48 13.18 25.57
CA LYS A 801 46.87 13.11 26.90
C LYS A 801 45.39 12.75 26.76
N LEU A 802 44.83 12.03 27.72
CA LEU A 802 43.41 11.67 27.74
C LEU A 802 42.89 11.62 29.17
N ALA A 803 41.62 11.99 29.36
CA ALA A 803 40.92 11.86 30.63
C ALA A 803 39.95 10.69 30.59
N LEU A 804 39.93 9.88 31.65
CA LEU A 804 39.07 8.73 31.82
C LEU A 804 38.12 8.92 33.00
N TRP A 805 36.87 8.50 32.85
CA TRP A 805 35.86 8.42 33.91
C TRP A 805 35.46 6.96 34.11
N VAL A 806 35.94 6.34 35.19
CA VAL A 806 35.69 4.92 35.52
C VAL A 806 35.34 4.83 37.00
N ASP A 807 34.26 4.14 37.33
CA ASP A 807 33.77 3.95 38.70
C ASP A 807 33.64 5.26 39.52
N GLY A 808 33.18 6.32 38.86
CA GLY A 808 33.02 7.65 39.47
C GLY A 808 34.33 8.42 39.70
N LYS A 809 35.48 7.90 39.22
CA LYS A 809 36.79 8.53 39.34
C LYS A 809 37.27 9.07 38.01
N ARG A 810 37.79 10.30 38.02
CA ARG A 810 38.50 10.92 36.90
C ARG A 810 39.99 10.56 36.98
N ILE A 811 40.55 10.09 35.87
CA ILE A 811 41.97 9.78 35.70
C ILE A 811 42.51 10.54 34.49
N ASP A 812 43.35 11.54 34.75
CA ASP A 812 44.05 12.30 33.72
C ASP A 812 45.37 11.60 33.38
N ALA A 813 45.39 10.94 32.22
CA ALA A 813 46.53 10.15 31.76
C ALA A 813 47.42 10.97 30.80
N SER A 814 48.71 10.98 31.09
CA SER A 814 49.75 11.55 30.24
C SER A 814 50.77 10.48 29.85
N PHE A 815 51.33 10.62 28.65
CA PHE A 815 52.23 9.64 28.07
C PHE A 815 53.54 10.32 27.72
N THR A 816 54.64 9.85 28.30
CA THR A 816 55.97 10.44 28.12
C THR A 816 56.93 9.35 27.67
N LYS A 817 57.77 9.65 26.69
CA LYS A 817 58.80 8.71 26.23
C LYS A 817 59.87 8.52 27.30
N ALA A 818 60.31 7.30 27.54
CA ALA A 818 61.44 7.02 28.44
C ALA A 818 62.21 5.76 28.05
N ASN A 819 63.42 5.61 28.59
CA ASN A 819 64.22 4.38 28.40
C ASN A 819 63.68 3.19 29.21
N VAL A 820 62.82 3.44 30.20
CA VAL A 820 62.24 2.42 31.08
C VAL A 820 60.73 2.62 31.16
N GLN A 821 59.98 1.54 30.93
CA GLN A 821 58.53 1.54 31.11
C GLN A 821 58.16 1.66 32.58
N SER A 822 57.35 2.67 32.92
CA SER A 822 56.84 2.85 34.28
C SER A 822 55.50 3.55 34.27
N MET A 823 54.65 3.28 35.25
CA MET A 823 53.38 3.97 35.42
C MET A 823 53.33 4.57 36.82
N THR A 824 53.04 5.86 36.93
CA THR A 824 52.98 6.59 38.20
C THR A 824 51.58 7.16 38.39
N LEU A 825 50.88 6.74 39.44
CA LEU A 825 49.54 7.19 39.78
C LEU A 825 49.60 8.07 41.03
N ASN A 826 49.20 9.34 40.91
CA ASN A 826 49.31 10.36 41.97
C ASN A 826 50.71 10.39 42.63
N GLY A 827 51.76 10.33 41.80
CA GLY A 827 53.17 10.35 42.26
C GLY A 827 53.70 9.00 42.78
N ARG A 828 52.88 7.94 42.86
CA ARG A 828 53.32 6.60 43.31
C ARG A 828 53.47 5.63 42.15
N GLN A 829 54.53 4.84 42.13
CA GLN A 829 54.82 3.89 41.05
C GLN A 829 53.92 2.64 41.13
N TYR A 830 53.36 2.23 40.00
CA TYR A 830 52.54 1.04 39.80
C TYR A 830 53.04 0.25 38.60
N PHE A 831 53.16 -1.08 38.75
CA PHE A 831 53.56 -1.98 37.65
C PHE A 831 52.46 -2.96 37.25
N ALA A 832 51.41 -3.08 38.08
CA ALA A 832 50.26 -3.94 37.87
C ALA A 832 49.01 -3.11 37.49
N PRO A 833 47.97 -3.74 36.89
CA PRO A 833 46.65 -3.10 36.79
C PRO A 833 46.16 -2.64 38.16
N PHE A 834 45.56 -1.45 38.23
CA PHE A 834 45.00 -0.90 39.46
C PHE A 834 43.48 -0.72 39.31
N ARG A 835 42.75 -0.72 40.44
CA ARG A 835 41.30 -0.51 40.44
C ARG A 835 40.98 0.95 40.75
N PRO A 836 40.38 1.75 39.83
CA PRO A 836 40.01 3.13 40.07
C PRO A 836 39.13 3.32 41.31
N GLN A 837 38.19 2.42 41.59
CA GLN A 837 37.35 2.47 42.79
C GLN A 837 38.14 2.52 44.11
N SER A 838 39.37 1.99 44.15
CA SER A 838 40.21 2.02 45.36
C SER A 838 40.93 3.35 45.59
N LEU A 839 40.82 4.31 44.67
CA LEU A 839 41.45 5.62 44.76
C LEU A 839 40.67 6.55 45.68
N LYS A 840 41.38 7.22 46.59
CA LYS A 840 40.78 8.16 47.54
C LYS A 840 40.29 9.44 46.85
N GLY A 841 41.08 10.02 45.95
CA GLY A 841 40.75 11.25 45.23
C GLY A 841 39.68 11.03 44.14
N GLU A 842 38.88 12.06 43.86
CA GLU A 842 37.94 12.08 42.72
C GLU A 842 38.64 12.33 41.39
N VAL A 843 39.67 13.19 41.40
CA VAL A 843 40.56 13.47 40.26
C VAL A 843 41.94 12.89 40.57
N ASN A 844 42.49 12.14 39.63
CA ASN A 844 43.73 11.40 39.78
C ASN A 844 44.61 11.62 38.56
N THR A 845 45.92 11.74 38.74
CA THR A 845 46.88 11.90 37.63
C THR A 845 47.63 10.61 37.41
N LEU A 846 47.67 10.14 36.17
CA LEU A 846 48.41 8.97 35.73
C LEU A 846 49.49 9.39 34.73
N GLU A 847 50.75 9.13 35.05
CA GLU A 847 51.87 9.33 34.14
C GLU A 847 52.37 7.99 33.65
N VAL A 848 52.34 7.77 32.35
CA VAL A 848 52.79 6.53 31.70
C VAL A 848 54.06 6.84 30.92
N LYS A 849 55.17 6.29 31.39
CA LYS A 849 56.45 6.30 30.68
C LYS A 849 56.57 5.05 29.82
N TYR A 850 56.85 5.21 28.53
CA TYR A 850 56.87 4.12 27.56
C TYR A 850 58.06 4.08 26.62
#